data_AF-A0A959DV17-F1
#
_entry.id   AF-A0A959DV17-F1
#
_cell.length_a   1.000
_cell.length_b   1.000
_cell.length_c   1.000
_cell.angle_alpha   90.00
_cell.angle_beta   90.00
_cell.angle_gamma   90.00
#
_symmetry.space_group_name_H-M   'P 1'
#
loop_
_entity.id
_entity.type
_entity.pdbx_description
1 polymer ?
#
loop_
_entity_poly.entity_id
_entity_poly.type
_entity_poly.pdbx_seq_one_letter_code
_entity_poly.pdbx_strand_id
1 'polypeptide(L)'
;MTRTWTATDECGNSTSHVQTVTVQDTTKPVLTITDPFFANVENGQTLVIQCRAMDKDWELPTLLDSEITISDNCGTPTYTMTQDVLEGTCSENGYFKKIVVKIKVTDLCYNEVNLNFDILVVDTIAPVFTRIPEDVTVSCEEIDKIFEISATDECECAYISSKDTTIAGGLYGNYTILRTYTAKDCCGNFSTYTQKIYVVDRSGPELISISSYLNGITNGDTLTRSCGEIEIPEWLHSDASKLMTAVDACSGNAAVWMDVKLSNQDACWNYGYLKLYTVTFNAVDDHGNPSVFMFYIKIEDKTPPVVRYIEETVCETDSTYPFVFDNCSEITYSFVDEPISGSCPQTTDYIRTWTFSDACGNTSYATQYVTGNDHKAPVMSLVDGPFKGELNGSVFKVKCSDWSEVDEATLLSWMGAQDECDIFKTVVKTFINNGDCIKDGYSKQINYVWFATDNCGNTSQFSLYIQLIDDEKPYFIPNAAEIYVDCESKIPMVRAYDNCSSVDLKVESYQVESNDKGVIIYNEKYIAVDGCGNSAVLTRKVYVDNKKGPIIYAPEVVCEGDAGNGKPYALDYCSNKPVPLKGEKSDKIYECDGGKYYEVTYTATDDFGNTTTMIQRVIIDDRQAPSLAFSYDFMAKYNFSPANPVIEVSSEEFNTLVNAIGKDAYVEVLDNCSVAIPIVKTQELLDTYCDEKLIHTDYHFAWTATDVCGNSSGLNLIVKMSTSKVPDMSFVPKDTTVYCLSKVPIIATPALTCGFVKIDTKVVNETPKANGDYDEVRIWTIENACGERYSASQTIHHLNNDASLSCSIIAPQVFCNSSENIINVDVTGGSGEYTYYWEVLNGSCHIISGQGTSQLKISIAFKTLQLKLTVADANGCTSECLVNVPCSLEGVDPLVNDQDNNQDSQYKVNSLSAGDYSLRPNPTTEQVTVEFATQKAGLIKIQIMDQLGKVVLMKEIEAVKGFNSEILNTSKFVSGIYYVVISSTSILHTMRLIKMN
;
A
#
# COMPACT_ATOMS: atom_id res chain seq x y z
N MET A 1 -49.96 126.40 -62.45
CA MET A 1 -49.27 127.22 -63.48
C MET A 1 -49.86 128.64 -63.50
N THR A 2 -49.05 129.68 -63.76
CA THR A 2 -49.53 131.08 -63.86
C THR A 2 -49.30 131.63 -65.26
N ARG A 3 -50.23 132.45 -65.78
CA ARG A 3 -50.10 133.20 -67.04
C ARG A 3 -50.25 134.69 -66.77
N THR A 4 -49.27 135.46 -67.18
CA THR A 4 -49.27 136.93 -67.03
C THR A 4 -49.67 137.58 -68.34
N TRP A 5 -50.72 138.39 -68.28
CA TRP A 5 -51.19 139.20 -69.39
C TRP A 5 -50.68 140.63 -69.17
N THR A 6 -50.01 141.22 -70.15
CA THR A 6 -49.50 142.60 -70.06
C THR A 6 -50.03 143.43 -71.21
N ALA A 7 -50.58 144.60 -70.91
CA ALA A 7 -51.00 145.60 -71.88
C ALA A 7 -50.17 146.87 -71.68
N THR A 8 -49.57 147.39 -72.76
CA THR A 8 -48.69 148.57 -72.76
C THR A 8 -49.18 149.55 -73.82
N ASP A 9 -49.28 150.83 -73.48
CA ASP A 9 -49.65 151.89 -74.43
C ASP A 9 -48.44 152.52 -75.13
N GLU A 10 -48.70 153.31 -76.19
CA GLU A 10 -47.66 153.92 -77.05
C GLU A 10 -46.81 155.00 -76.35
N CYS A 11 -47.20 155.43 -75.15
CA CYS A 11 -46.43 156.36 -74.31
C CYS A 11 -45.51 155.62 -73.31
N GLY A 12 -45.52 154.28 -73.32
CA GLY A 12 -44.62 153.45 -72.52
C GLY A 12 -45.15 153.08 -71.12
N ASN A 13 -46.42 153.33 -70.81
CA ASN A 13 -47.02 152.85 -69.56
C ASN A 13 -47.59 151.44 -69.77
N SER A 14 -47.36 150.53 -68.82
CA SER A 14 -47.89 149.17 -68.88
C SER A 14 -48.60 148.75 -67.60
N THR A 15 -49.58 147.87 -67.72
CA THR A 15 -50.20 147.16 -66.62
C THR A 15 -50.24 145.68 -66.93
N SER A 16 -50.07 144.84 -65.91
CA SER A 16 -50.09 143.39 -66.05
C SER A 16 -50.98 142.73 -64.99
N HIS A 17 -51.70 141.69 -65.39
CA HIS A 17 -52.49 140.84 -64.51
C HIS A 17 -52.06 139.38 -64.62
N VAL A 18 -51.91 138.71 -63.49
CA VAL A 18 -51.52 137.29 -63.42
C VAL A 18 -52.74 136.44 -63.12
N GLN A 19 -53.06 135.50 -64.01
CA GLN A 19 -54.02 134.43 -63.76
C GLN A 19 -53.30 133.18 -63.28
N THR A 20 -53.77 132.57 -62.19
CA THR A 20 -53.30 131.26 -61.72
C THR A 20 -54.27 130.16 -62.14
N VAL A 21 -53.76 129.07 -62.72
CA VAL A 21 -54.48 127.84 -63.07
C VAL A 21 -53.91 126.67 -62.26
N THR A 22 -54.77 125.93 -61.56
CA THR A 22 -54.41 124.76 -60.76
C THR A 22 -54.83 123.48 -61.47
N VAL A 23 -53.94 122.48 -61.54
CA VAL A 23 -54.22 121.12 -62.06
C VAL A 23 -54.12 120.16 -60.88
N GLN A 24 -55.05 119.21 -60.75
CA GLN A 24 -55.09 118.21 -59.67
C GLN A 24 -55.00 116.81 -60.27
N ASP A 25 -54.07 115.99 -59.78
CA ASP A 25 -53.95 114.58 -60.15
C ASP A 25 -54.62 113.67 -59.11
N THR A 26 -55.30 112.63 -59.59
CA THR A 26 -56.02 111.62 -58.80
C THR A 26 -55.67 110.18 -59.21
N THR A 27 -54.75 110.01 -60.16
CA THR A 27 -54.33 108.71 -60.67
C THR A 27 -53.24 108.15 -59.78
N LYS A 28 -53.28 106.84 -59.47
CA LYS A 28 -52.18 106.22 -58.71
C LYS A 28 -51.00 105.92 -59.64
N PRO A 29 -49.76 106.01 -59.14
CA PRO A 29 -48.58 105.59 -59.88
C PRO A 29 -48.59 104.09 -60.17
N VAL A 30 -47.91 103.70 -61.25
CA VAL A 30 -47.74 102.30 -61.67
C VAL A 30 -46.38 101.79 -61.19
N LEU A 31 -46.39 100.69 -60.45
CA LEU A 31 -45.21 99.92 -60.03
C LEU A 31 -45.09 98.67 -60.91
N THR A 32 -43.91 98.42 -61.48
CA THR A 32 -43.62 97.20 -62.24
C THR A 32 -42.26 96.64 -61.85
N ILE A 33 -42.24 95.38 -61.43
CA ILE A 33 -41.01 94.64 -61.14
C ILE A 33 -40.59 93.88 -62.39
N THR A 34 -39.35 94.07 -62.80
CA THR A 34 -38.76 93.46 -64.00
C THR A 34 -37.87 92.26 -63.71
N ASP A 35 -37.55 92.01 -62.44
CA ASP A 35 -36.82 90.82 -62.02
C ASP A 35 -37.63 89.54 -62.31
N PRO A 36 -37.09 88.54 -63.02
CA PRO A 36 -37.83 87.34 -63.41
C PRO A 36 -38.37 86.50 -62.23
N PHE A 37 -37.69 86.52 -61.08
CA PHE A 37 -38.09 85.78 -59.88
C PHE A 37 -39.25 86.48 -59.17
N PHE A 38 -39.29 87.82 -59.16
CA PHE A 38 -40.32 88.63 -58.50
C PHE A 38 -41.39 89.24 -59.44
N ALA A 39 -41.26 89.09 -60.77
CA ALA A 39 -42.07 89.80 -61.77
C ALA A 39 -43.60 89.63 -61.63
N ASN A 40 -44.04 88.51 -61.05
CA ASN A 40 -45.46 88.18 -60.89
C ASN A 40 -45.91 88.14 -59.43
N VAL A 41 -45.15 88.76 -58.51
CA VAL A 41 -45.51 88.72 -57.09
C VAL A 41 -46.73 89.61 -56.80
N GLU A 42 -47.74 89.03 -56.19
CA GLU A 42 -48.96 89.73 -55.78
C GLU A 42 -48.80 90.33 -54.38
N ASN A 43 -49.52 91.42 -54.11
CA ASN A 43 -49.53 92.03 -52.78
C ASN A 43 -50.17 91.08 -51.75
N GLY A 44 -49.39 90.72 -50.73
CA GLY A 44 -49.71 89.76 -49.69
C GLY A 44 -49.20 88.34 -49.97
N GLN A 45 -48.53 88.08 -51.10
CA GLN A 45 -48.05 86.75 -51.46
C GLN A 45 -46.90 86.30 -50.55
N THR A 46 -46.79 84.98 -50.33
CA THR A 46 -45.63 84.35 -49.72
C THR A 46 -44.93 83.46 -50.73
N LEU A 47 -43.67 83.75 -50.99
CA LEU A 47 -42.78 82.93 -51.80
C LEU A 47 -42.03 81.96 -50.88
N VAL A 48 -41.90 80.70 -51.29
CA VAL A 48 -41.20 79.67 -50.50
C VAL A 48 -40.00 79.20 -51.30
N ILE A 49 -38.81 79.29 -50.72
CA ILE A 49 -37.56 78.85 -51.34
C ILE A 49 -36.86 77.83 -50.44
N GLN A 50 -36.35 76.77 -51.04
CA GLN A 50 -35.49 75.81 -50.35
C GLN A 50 -34.11 76.43 -50.15
N CYS A 51 -33.57 76.39 -48.94
CA CYS A 51 -32.19 76.83 -48.70
C CYS A 51 -31.17 75.93 -49.42
N ARG A 52 -30.02 76.53 -49.75
CA ARG A 52 -28.85 75.84 -50.31
C ARG A 52 -27.57 76.47 -49.75
N ALA A 53 -27.53 76.69 -48.45
CA ALA A 53 -26.41 77.34 -47.75
C ALA A 53 -25.04 76.65 -47.95
N MET A 54 -25.01 75.35 -48.28
CA MET A 54 -23.77 74.64 -48.62
C MET A 54 -23.29 74.88 -50.07
N ASP A 55 -24.14 75.40 -50.95
CA ASP A 55 -23.72 75.84 -52.28
C ASP A 55 -23.04 77.20 -52.16
N LYS A 56 -21.74 77.24 -52.47
CA LYS A 56 -20.89 78.44 -52.31
C LYS A 56 -21.37 79.61 -53.17
N ASP A 57 -22.07 79.32 -54.27
CA ASP A 57 -22.57 80.32 -55.21
C ASP A 57 -24.06 80.67 -54.95
N TRP A 58 -24.66 80.15 -53.88
CA TRP A 58 -26.04 80.46 -53.50
C TRP A 58 -26.12 81.74 -52.66
N GLU A 59 -26.76 82.74 -53.24
CA GLU A 59 -27.20 83.93 -52.53
C GLU A 59 -28.73 83.98 -52.52
N LEU A 60 -29.30 84.54 -51.45
CA LEU A 60 -30.74 84.79 -51.39
C LEU A 60 -31.12 85.74 -52.54
N PRO A 61 -32.18 85.44 -53.32
CA PRO A 61 -32.64 86.36 -54.35
C PRO A 61 -32.97 87.72 -53.73
N THR A 62 -32.24 88.77 -54.12
CA THR A 62 -32.46 90.15 -53.67
C THR A 62 -33.07 90.96 -54.79
N LEU A 63 -34.21 91.59 -54.53
CA LEU A 63 -34.77 92.56 -55.47
C LEU A 63 -33.93 93.85 -55.43
N LEU A 64 -33.36 94.24 -56.56
CA LEU A 64 -32.51 95.44 -56.69
C LEU A 64 -33.31 96.66 -57.13
N ASP A 65 -32.85 97.86 -56.74
CA ASP A 65 -33.48 99.13 -57.14
C ASP A 65 -33.60 99.30 -58.66
N SER A 66 -32.65 98.73 -59.43
CA SER A 66 -32.65 98.77 -60.90
C SER A 66 -33.74 97.91 -61.54
N GLU A 67 -34.32 96.97 -60.80
CA GLU A 67 -35.35 96.04 -61.27
C GLU A 67 -36.77 96.57 -61.00
N ILE A 68 -36.87 97.68 -60.27
CA ILE A 68 -38.11 98.36 -59.94
C ILE A 68 -38.29 99.54 -60.90
N THR A 69 -39.35 99.49 -61.71
CA THR A 69 -39.75 100.61 -62.56
C THR A 69 -41.02 101.24 -62.01
N ILE A 70 -40.95 102.55 -61.79
CA ILE A 70 -42.08 103.36 -61.35
C ILE A 70 -42.38 104.41 -62.41
N SER A 71 -43.65 104.57 -62.72
CA SER A 71 -44.11 105.59 -63.66
C SER A 71 -45.43 106.17 -63.19
N ASP A 72 -45.68 107.41 -63.57
CA ASP A 72 -46.93 108.08 -63.32
C ASP A 72 -47.32 108.92 -64.54
N ASN A 73 -48.61 109.23 -64.69
CA ASN A 73 -49.08 110.03 -65.81
C ASN A 73 -48.81 111.54 -65.63
N CYS A 74 -48.52 112.01 -64.41
CA CYS A 74 -48.27 113.42 -64.13
C CYS A 74 -47.22 113.64 -63.01
N GLY A 75 -45.96 113.46 -63.35
CA GLY A 75 -44.83 113.79 -62.47
C GLY A 75 -43.84 112.63 -62.39
N THR A 76 -42.85 112.75 -61.50
CA THR A 76 -41.94 111.65 -61.20
C THR A 76 -42.28 111.14 -59.80
N PRO A 77 -42.85 109.93 -59.66
CA PRO A 77 -43.11 109.35 -58.35
C PRO A 77 -41.81 109.01 -57.63
N THR A 78 -41.87 108.91 -56.31
CA THR A 78 -40.78 108.37 -55.49
C THR A 78 -41.21 107.02 -54.91
N TYR A 79 -40.24 106.17 -54.58
CA TYR A 79 -40.53 104.92 -53.89
C TYR A 79 -39.60 104.71 -52.71
N THR A 80 -40.06 103.92 -51.74
CA THR A 80 -39.24 103.36 -50.68
C THR A 80 -39.43 101.86 -50.64
N MET A 81 -38.32 101.12 -50.60
CA MET A 81 -38.30 99.68 -50.36
C MET A 81 -37.66 99.40 -49.00
N THR A 82 -38.32 98.56 -48.18
CA THR A 82 -37.75 98.03 -46.95
C THR A 82 -37.76 96.50 -47.01
N GLN A 83 -36.66 95.87 -46.61
CA GLN A 83 -36.53 94.44 -46.47
C GLN A 83 -36.18 94.13 -45.01
N ASP A 84 -37.13 93.56 -44.27
CA ASP A 84 -36.93 93.16 -42.89
C ASP A 84 -36.66 91.66 -42.84
N VAL A 85 -35.47 91.25 -42.37
CA VAL A 85 -35.15 89.83 -42.18
C VAL A 85 -35.54 89.42 -40.76
N LEU A 86 -36.46 88.46 -40.66
CA LEU A 86 -36.87 87.82 -39.43
C LEU A 86 -36.24 86.43 -39.39
N GLU A 87 -35.37 86.21 -38.40
CA GLU A 87 -34.88 84.87 -38.10
C GLU A 87 -36.04 84.02 -37.57
N GLY A 88 -36.18 82.81 -38.09
CA GLY A 88 -37.12 81.79 -37.63
C GLY A 88 -36.36 80.54 -37.21
N THR A 89 -37.06 79.62 -36.56
CA THR A 89 -36.57 78.24 -36.42
C THR A 89 -37.50 77.31 -37.18
N CYS A 90 -36.96 76.34 -37.90
CA CYS A 90 -37.80 75.37 -38.59
C CYS A 90 -38.76 74.64 -37.65
N SER A 91 -38.30 74.32 -36.43
CA SER A 91 -39.09 73.58 -35.45
C SER A 91 -40.32 74.33 -34.95
N GLU A 92 -40.27 75.67 -34.85
CA GLU A 92 -41.39 76.47 -34.34
C GLU A 92 -42.17 77.18 -35.45
N ASN A 93 -41.49 77.58 -36.53
CA ASN A 93 -42.04 78.46 -37.56
C ASN A 93 -42.17 77.80 -38.94
N GLY A 94 -41.53 76.65 -39.16
CA GLY A 94 -41.50 75.96 -40.46
C GLY A 94 -40.59 76.61 -41.51
N TYR A 95 -39.78 77.62 -41.13
CA TYR A 95 -38.79 78.29 -41.98
C TYR A 95 -37.57 78.73 -41.14
N PHE A 96 -36.41 78.87 -41.79
CA PHE A 96 -35.18 79.43 -41.22
C PHE A 96 -35.16 80.95 -41.22
N LYS A 97 -35.57 81.56 -42.33
CA LYS A 97 -35.62 83.01 -42.46
C LYS A 97 -36.88 83.43 -43.17
N LYS A 98 -37.49 84.51 -42.68
CA LYS A 98 -38.60 85.19 -43.34
C LYS A 98 -38.15 86.59 -43.70
N ILE A 99 -38.10 86.89 -45.00
CA ILE A 99 -37.77 88.23 -45.50
C ILE A 99 -39.08 88.91 -45.85
N VAL A 100 -39.40 90.01 -45.16
CA VAL A 100 -40.60 90.81 -45.42
C VAL A 100 -40.21 91.98 -46.31
N VAL A 101 -40.66 91.97 -47.56
CA VAL A 101 -40.40 93.04 -48.53
C VAL A 101 -41.61 93.95 -48.60
N LYS A 102 -41.40 95.26 -48.43
CA LYS A 102 -42.44 96.29 -48.58
C LYS A 102 -41.96 97.37 -49.52
N ILE A 103 -42.69 97.58 -50.62
CA ILE A 103 -42.45 98.65 -51.58
C ILE A 103 -43.63 99.59 -51.54
N LYS A 104 -43.35 100.87 -51.31
CA LYS A 104 -44.33 101.94 -51.32
C LYS A 104 -43.94 102.97 -52.37
N VAL A 105 -44.83 103.25 -53.31
CA VAL A 105 -44.62 104.28 -54.34
C VAL A 105 -45.64 105.40 -54.12
N THR A 106 -45.16 106.63 -54.10
CA THR A 106 -45.96 107.84 -53.84
C THR A 106 -45.69 108.89 -54.92
N ASP A 107 -46.75 109.44 -55.50
CA ASP A 107 -46.62 110.56 -56.44
C ASP A 107 -46.52 111.93 -55.72
N LEU A 108 -46.35 113.01 -56.48
CA LEU A 108 -46.27 114.38 -55.94
C LEU A 108 -47.60 114.91 -55.37
N CYS A 109 -48.73 114.25 -55.70
CA CYS A 109 -50.07 114.59 -55.23
C CYS A 109 -50.56 113.66 -54.10
N TYR A 110 -49.67 112.82 -53.55
CA TYR A 110 -49.90 111.86 -52.48
C TYR A 110 -50.80 110.65 -52.82
N ASN A 111 -50.96 110.29 -54.10
CA ASN A 111 -51.55 108.99 -54.45
C ASN A 111 -50.50 107.86 -54.27
N GLU A 112 -50.95 106.70 -53.79
CA GLU A 112 -50.05 105.61 -53.37
C GLU A 112 -50.42 104.23 -53.94
N VAL A 113 -49.39 103.46 -54.28
CA VAL A 113 -49.45 102.00 -54.49
C VAL A 113 -48.46 101.31 -53.55
N ASN A 114 -48.90 100.20 -52.93
CA ASN A 114 -48.10 99.39 -52.01
C ASN A 114 -48.04 97.95 -52.51
N LEU A 115 -46.86 97.34 -52.43
CA LEU A 115 -46.61 95.94 -52.71
C LEU A 115 -45.79 95.34 -51.56
N ASN A 116 -46.43 94.45 -50.81
CA ASN A 116 -45.84 93.75 -49.68
C ASN A 116 -45.87 92.25 -49.96
N PHE A 117 -44.77 91.55 -49.75
CA PHE A 117 -44.72 90.10 -49.88
C PHE A 117 -43.65 89.52 -48.96
N ASP A 118 -43.80 88.24 -48.64
CA ASP A 118 -42.88 87.51 -47.75
C ASP A 118 -42.10 86.47 -48.56
N ILE A 119 -40.83 86.26 -48.20
CA ILE A 119 -40.02 85.13 -48.69
C ILE A 119 -39.70 84.24 -47.50
N LEU A 120 -40.15 82.99 -47.53
CA LEU A 120 -39.81 81.96 -46.55
C LEU A 120 -38.70 81.08 -47.08
N VAL A 121 -37.59 81.06 -46.38
CA VAL A 121 -36.50 80.12 -46.61
C VAL A 121 -36.79 78.88 -45.77
N VAL A 122 -37.19 77.79 -46.41
CA VAL A 122 -37.56 76.53 -45.75
C VAL A 122 -36.54 75.45 -46.04
N ASP A 123 -36.60 74.40 -45.23
CA ASP A 123 -35.86 73.18 -45.51
C ASP A 123 -36.76 71.95 -45.42
N THR A 124 -36.87 71.29 -46.56
CA THR A 124 -37.70 70.12 -46.80
C THR A 124 -36.89 68.92 -47.32
N ILE A 125 -35.58 69.08 -47.46
CA ILE A 125 -34.70 68.04 -47.99
C ILE A 125 -34.06 67.34 -46.81
N ALA A 126 -34.09 66.01 -46.81
CA ALA A 126 -33.44 65.24 -45.74
C ALA A 126 -31.92 65.22 -45.94
N PRO A 127 -31.13 65.21 -44.85
CA PRO A 127 -29.69 65.05 -44.92
C PRO A 127 -29.29 63.82 -45.72
N VAL A 128 -28.18 63.91 -46.45
CA VAL A 128 -27.61 62.81 -47.21
C VAL A 128 -26.37 62.28 -46.49
N PHE A 129 -26.30 60.96 -46.28
CA PHE A 129 -25.08 60.34 -45.79
C PHE A 129 -23.96 60.47 -46.83
N THR A 130 -22.87 61.16 -46.47
CA THR A 130 -21.68 61.34 -47.31
C THR A 130 -20.67 60.22 -47.13
N ARG A 131 -20.73 59.54 -45.98
CA ARG A 131 -19.95 58.35 -45.70
C ARG A 131 -20.78 57.40 -44.86
N ILE A 132 -20.90 56.17 -45.33
CA ILE A 132 -21.59 55.08 -44.65
C ILE A 132 -20.58 53.98 -44.31
N PRO A 133 -20.73 53.33 -43.15
CA PRO A 133 -19.93 52.16 -42.83
C PRO A 133 -20.48 50.94 -43.56
N GLU A 134 -19.58 50.11 -44.09
CA GLU A 134 -19.93 48.83 -44.70
C GLU A 134 -20.38 47.81 -43.63
N ASP A 135 -21.17 46.83 -44.05
CA ASP A 135 -21.47 45.66 -43.23
C ASP A 135 -20.17 44.97 -42.82
N VAL A 136 -20.08 44.55 -41.57
CA VAL A 136 -18.83 44.01 -40.99
C VAL A 136 -19.11 42.77 -40.17
N THR A 137 -18.10 41.91 -40.09
CA THR A 137 -18.08 40.80 -39.14
C THR A 137 -17.02 41.07 -38.09
N VAL A 138 -17.40 41.06 -36.81
CA VAL A 138 -16.53 41.34 -35.66
C VAL A 138 -16.58 40.17 -34.67
N SER A 139 -15.51 40.02 -33.89
CA SER A 139 -15.53 39.14 -32.71
C SER A 139 -16.33 39.81 -31.58
N CYS A 140 -16.83 39.04 -30.61
CA CYS A 140 -17.52 39.60 -29.45
C CYS A 140 -16.62 40.56 -28.64
N GLU A 141 -15.30 40.35 -28.67
CA GLU A 141 -14.30 41.21 -28.02
C GLU A 141 -14.13 42.57 -28.72
N GLU A 142 -14.57 42.69 -29.97
CA GLU A 142 -14.44 43.90 -30.79
C GLU A 142 -15.77 44.66 -30.95
N ILE A 143 -16.75 44.42 -30.07
CA ILE A 143 -18.08 45.05 -30.17
C ILE A 143 -18.04 46.59 -30.07
N ASP A 144 -17.04 47.12 -29.37
CA ASP A 144 -16.83 48.57 -29.17
C ASP A 144 -16.15 49.26 -30.36
N LYS A 145 -15.96 48.56 -31.48
CA LYS A 145 -15.37 49.14 -32.70
C LYS A 145 -16.22 50.31 -33.20
N ILE A 146 -15.57 51.46 -33.33
CA ILE A 146 -16.18 52.70 -33.83
C ILE A 146 -16.11 52.68 -35.37
N PHE A 147 -17.25 52.95 -36.02
CA PHE A 147 -17.35 53.05 -37.47
C PHE A 147 -17.49 54.50 -37.91
N GLU A 148 -16.73 54.89 -38.93
CA GLU A 148 -16.79 56.24 -39.48
C GLU A 148 -18.08 56.43 -40.29
N ILE A 149 -18.88 57.42 -39.89
CA ILE A 149 -20.13 57.80 -40.55
C ILE A 149 -20.25 59.33 -40.60
N SER A 150 -20.70 59.87 -41.72
CA SER A 150 -20.95 61.30 -41.87
C SER A 150 -22.15 61.57 -42.77
N ALA A 151 -22.82 62.68 -42.54
CA ALA A 151 -23.94 63.17 -43.32
C ALA A 151 -23.78 64.68 -43.47
N THR A 152 -24.25 65.20 -44.59
CA THR A 152 -24.30 66.63 -44.86
C THR A 152 -25.71 67.00 -45.28
N ASP A 153 -26.03 68.26 -45.08
CA ASP A 153 -27.32 68.84 -45.39
C ASP A 153 -27.07 70.19 -46.07
N GLU A 154 -27.85 70.52 -47.08
CA GLU A 154 -27.67 71.70 -47.90
C GLU A 154 -27.88 73.02 -47.14
N CYS A 155 -28.44 73.02 -45.92
CA CYS A 155 -28.87 74.22 -45.22
C CYS A 155 -28.09 74.62 -43.96
N GLU A 156 -27.57 73.69 -43.14
CA GLU A 156 -26.40 73.89 -42.22
C GLU A 156 -26.24 72.81 -41.13
N CYS A 157 -27.14 71.82 -41.00
CA CYS A 157 -27.03 70.84 -39.90
C CYS A 157 -27.48 69.43 -40.29
N ALA A 158 -26.62 68.45 -39.97
CA ALA A 158 -26.96 67.03 -40.03
C ALA A 158 -26.46 66.36 -38.75
N TYR A 159 -27.37 66.04 -37.84
CA TYR A 159 -27.05 65.32 -36.61
C TYR A 159 -27.27 63.83 -36.81
N ILE A 160 -26.23 63.04 -36.60
CA ILE A 160 -26.32 61.59 -36.67
C ILE A 160 -26.55 61.03 -35.27
N SER A 161 -27.56 60.20 -35.13
CA SER A 161 -27.76 59.34 -33.97
C SER A 161 -27.78 57.89 -34.42
N SER A 162 -27.45 56.95 -33.55
CA SER A 162 -27.50 55.52 -33.84
C SER A 162 -28.35 54.79 -32.81
N LYS A 163 -29.09 53.77 -33.26
CA LYS A 163 -29.83 52.85 -32.41
C LYS A 163 -29.53 51.41 -32.81
N ASP A 164 -29.17 50.60 -31.84
CA ASP A 164 -28.88 49.19 -32.04
C ASP A 164 -30.12 48.35 -31.76
N THR A 165 -30.33 47.33 -32.59
CA THR A 165 -31.27 46.24 -32.32
C THR A 165 -30.54 44.93 -32.53
N THR A 166 -30.53 44.09 -31.51
CA THR A 166 -29.91 42.77 -31.58
C THR A 166 -30.92 41.75 -32.08
N ILE A 167 -30.50 40.97 -33.07
CA ILE A 167 -31.24 39.80 -33.54
C ILE A 167 -30.42 38.58 -33.14
N ALA A 168 -30.98 37.75 -32.26
CA ALA A 168 -30.36 36.49 -31.88
C ALA A 168 -30.13 35.64 -33.14
N GLY A 169 -28.91 35.11 -33.29
CA GLY A 169 -28.62 34.10 -34.30
C GLY A 169 -29.23 32.76 -33.91
N GLY A 170 -29.13 31.78 -34.82
CA GLY A 170 -29.56 30.41 -34.55
C GLY A 170 -28.69 29.64 -33.53
N LEU A 171 -27.55 30.21 -33.12
CA LEU A 171 -26.58 29.66 -32.17
C LEU A 171 -26.27 30.69 -31.08
N TYR A 172 -26.01 30.24 -29.86
CA TYR A 172 -25.77 31.07 -28.68
C TYR A 172 -24.40 31.77 -28.78
N GLY A 173 -24.35 33.11 -28.78
CA GLY A 173 -23.11 33.90 -28.94
C GLY A 173 -22.92 34.49 -30.35
N ASN A 174 -23.57 33.91 -31.36
CA ASN A 174 -23.72 34.53 -32.68
C ASN A 174 -24.99 35.39 -32.71
N TYR A 175 -24.84 36.68 -32.99
CA TYR A 175 -25.98 37.58 -33.16
C TYR A 175 -25.65 38.68 -34.16
N THR A 176 -26.70 39.22 -34.77
CA THR A 176 -26.56 40.37 -35.67
C THR A 176 -27.02 41.62 -34.94
N ILE A 177 -26.13 42.61 -34.86
CA ILE A 177 -26.52 43.96 -34.44
C ILE A 177 -26.94 44.70 -35.71
N LEU A 178 -28.20 45.11 -35.76
CA LEU A 178 -28.68 46.09 -36.73
C LEU A 178 -28.50 47.49 -36.13
N ARG A 179 -27.42 48.16 -36.53
CA ARG A 179 -27.16 49.54 -36.12
C ARG A 179 -27.81 50.48 -37.12
N THR A 180 -28.93 51.08 -36.72
CA THR A 180 -29.66 52.04 -37.54
C THR A 180 -29.21 53.45 -37.20
N TYR A 181 -28.51 54.07 -38.15
CA TYR A 181 -28.14 55.46 -38.12
C TYR A 181 -29.29 56.31 -38.64
N THR A 182 -29.60 57.39 -37.93
CA THR A 182 -30.58 58.40 -38.33
C THR A 182 -29.85 59.73 -38.43
N ALA A 183 -29.71 60.25 -39.65
CA ALA A 183 -29.23 61.61 -39.88
C ALA A 183 -30.47 62.51 -39.94
N LYS A 184 -30.54 63.49 -39.03
CA LYS A 184 -31.67 64.41 -38.88
C LYS A 184 -31.17 65.84 -38.92
N ASP A 185 -31.81 66.68 -39.73
CA ASP A 185 -31.54 68.12 -39.76
C ASP A 185 -32.25 68.85 -38.61
N CYS A 186 -32.09 70.18 -38.56
CA CYS A 186 -32.73 71.04 -37.58
C CYS A 186 -34.23 71.28 -37.86
N CYS A 187 -34.70 70.92 -39.05
CA CYS A 187 -36.07 71.10 -39.52
C CYS A 187 -36.92 69.84 -39.36
N GLY A 188 -36.30 68.75 -38.94
CA GLY A 188 -36.94 67.50 -38.65
C GLY A 188 -36.93 66.52 -39.81
N ASN A 189 -36.39 66.87 -40.98
CA ASN A 189 -36.24 65.91 -42.06
C ASN A 189 -35.10 64.96 -41.70
N PHE A 190 -35.26 63.70 -42.08
CA PHE A 190 -34.31 62.66 -41.70
C PHE A 190 -34.16 61.59 -42.79
N SER A 191 -32.97 61.03 -42.85
CA SER A 191 -32.66 59.81 -43.59
C SER A 191 -32.14 58.75 -42.63
N THR A 192 -32.30 57.48 -43.01
CA THR A 192 -31.82 56.36 -42.21
C THR A 192 -30.92 55.44 -43.03
N TYR A 193 -29.93 54.87 -42.36
CA TYR A 193 -29.06 53.84 -42.90
C TYR A 193 -28.89 52.74 -41.85
N THR A 194 -29.05 51.47 -42.23
CA THR A 194 -28.87 50.33 -41.33
C THR A 194 -27.63 49.56 -41.73
N GLN A 195 -26.63 49.56 -40.85
CA GLN A 195 -25.46 48.69 -40.95
C GLN A 195 -25.76 47.35 -40.28
N LYS A 196 -25.36 46.24 -40.91
CA LYS A 196 -25.35 44.91 -40.28
C LYS A 196 -23.97 44.63 -39.72
N ILE A 197 -23.90 44.40 -38.41
CA ILE A 197 -22.69 43.96 -37.73
C ILE A 197 -22.95 42.50 -37.32
N TYR A 198 -22.28 41.57 -38.00
CA TYR A 198 -22.30 40.16 -37.65
C TYR A 198 -21.31 39.94 -36.51
N VAL A 199 -21.82 39.63 -35.32
CA VAL A 199 -20.98 39.18 -34.21
C VAL A 199 -20.85 37.67 -34.34
N VAL A 200 -19.62 37.23 -34.55
CA VAL A 200 -19.29 35.80 -34.63
C VAL A 200 -18.11 35.50 -33.74
N ASP A 201 -18.22 34.41 -33.02
CA ASP A 201 -17.11 33.87 -32.26
C ASP A 201 -16.11 33.19 -33.21
N ARG A 202 -14.82 33.55 -33.08
CA ARG A 202 -13.72 33.04 -33.91
C ARG A 202 -12.49 32.67 -33.08
N SER A 203 -12.56 32.82 -31.77
CA SER A 203 -11.45 32.60 -30.84
C SER A 203 -11.82 31.43 -29.97
N GLY A 204 -10.94 30.42 -29.88
CA GLY A 204 -11.13 29.35 -28.91
C GLY A 204 -11.02 29.86 -27.48
N PRO A 205 -11.52 29.10 -26.50
CA PRO A 205 -11.48 29.49 -25.09
C PRO A 205 -10.05 29.58 -24.56
N GLU A 206 -9.78 30.46 -23.59
CA GLU A 206 -8.49 30.49 -22.89
C GLU A 206 -8.38 29.33 -21.89
N LEU A 207 -7.33 28.52 -22.02
CA LEU A 207 -7.01 27.43 -21.08
C LEU A 207 -6.20 27.95 -19.90
N ILE A 208 -6.78 27.89 -18.70
CA ILE A 208 -6.18 28.38 -17.46
C ILE A 208 -5.96 27.19 -16.52
N SER A 209 -4.71 27.02 -16.06
CA SER A 209 -4.39 26.05 -15.02
C SER A 209 -5.03 26.45 -13.69
N ILE A 210 -5.72 25.51 -13.06
CA ILE A 210 -6.31 25.68 -11.72
C ILE A 210 -5.73 24.71 -10.69
N SER A 211 -4.85 23.81 -11.13
CA SER A 211 -4.20 22.81 -10.30
C SER A 211 -2.77 23.22 -9.94
N SER A 212 -2.40 23.00 -8.69
CA SER A 212 -1.03 23.21 -8.23
C SER A 212 -0.02 22.26 -8.89
N TYR A 213 -0.46 21.10 -9.42
CA TYR A 213 0.40 20.16 -10.11
C TYR A 213 0.92 20.69 -11.45
N LEU A 214 0.17 21.60 -12.08
CA LEU A 214 0.55 22.26 -13.33
C LEU A 214 1.27 23.60 -13.09
N ASN A 215 1.53 23.97 -11.83
CA ASN A 215 2.25 25.20 -11.54
C ASN A 215 3.69 25.11 -12.06
N GLY A 216 4.06 26.07 -12.92
CA GLY A 216 5.38 26.13 -13.52
C GLY A 216 5.55 25.26 -14.77
N ILE A 217 4.52 24.52 -15.19
CA ILE A 217 4.50 23.83 -16.48
C ILE A 217 3.82 24.75 -17.50
N THR A 218 4.53 25.06 -18.56
CA THR A 218 4.07 25.90 -19.68
C THR A 218 3.88 25.06 -20.94
N ASN A 219 3.09 25.60 -21.88
CA ASN A 219 2.81 24.91 -23.15
C ASN A 219 4.12 24.64 -23.91
N GLY A 220 4.38 23.36 -24.19
CA GLY A 220 5.60 22.86 -24.85
C GLY A 220 6.69 22.35 -23.91
N ASP A 221 6.52 22.42 -22.58
CA ASP A 221 7.54 21.94 -21.64
C ASP A 221 7.71 20.42 -21.68
N THR A 222 8.89 19.94 -21.25
CA THR A 222 9.21 18.51 -21.19
C THR A 222 9.60 18.11 -19.77
N LEU A 223 8.84 17.18 -19.20
CA LEU A 223 9.16 16.51 -17.95
C LEU A 223 10.00 15.27 -18.27
N THR A 224 11.15 15.10 -17.62
CA THR A 224 11.98 13.90 -17.79
C THR A 224 11.77 12.97 -16.59
N ARG A 225 11.57 11.68 -16.86
CA ARG A 225 11.41 10.62 -15.87
C ARG A 225 12.26 9.41 -16.27
N SER A 226 12.57 8.55 -15.32
CA SER A 226 13.29 7.30 -15.59
C SER A 226 12.30 6.16 -15.81
N CYS A 227 12.64 5.21 -16.68
CA CYS A 227 11.91 3.95 -16.78
C CYS A 227 12.00 3.20 -15.44
N GLY A 228 10.93 2.49 -15.05
CA GLY A 228 10.83 1.81 -13.76
C GLY A 228 10.20 2.64 -12.63
N GLU A 229 10.01 3.95 -12.79
CA GLU A 229 9.06 4.72 -11.99
C GLU A 229 7.68 4.78 -12.66
N ILE A 230 6.68 5.34 -11.96
CA ILE A 230 5.40 5.72 -12.56
C ILE A 230 5.68 6.65 -13.75
N GLU A 231 5.53 6.15 -14.98
CA GLU A 231 5.87 6.87 -16.22
C GLU A 231 4.97 8.09 -16.43
N ILE A 232 3.68 7.96 -16.10
CA ILE A 232 2.67 9.04 -16.19
C ILE A 232 2.23 9.42 -14.77
N PRO A 233 2.51 10.65 -14.30
CA PRO A 233 2.12 11.07 -12.95
C PRO A 233 0.63 10.86 -12.63
N GLU A 234 0.32 10.40 -11.42
CA GLU A 234 -1.05 10.00 -11.05
C GLU A 234 -2.09 11.12 -11.17
N TRP A 235 -1.68 12.38 -11.00
CA TRP A 235 -2.59 13.52 -11.15
C TRP A 235 -3.10 13.67 -12.58
N LEU A 236 -2.43 13.10 -13.59
CA LEU A 236 -2.94 13.01 -14.98
C LEU A 236 -4.03 11.94 -15.17
N HIS A 237 -4.36 11.16 -14.13
CA HIS A 237 -5.56 10.32 -14.14
C HIS A 237 -6.81 11.05 -13.63
N SER A 238 -6.65 12.27 -13.10
CA SER A 238 -7.79 13.09 -12.68
C SER A 238 -8.52 13.71 -13.87
N ASP A 239 -9.80 14.04 -13.67
CA ASP A 239 -10.59 14.73 -14.68
C ASP A 239 -9.89 16.00 -15.15
N ALA A 240 -9.85 16.23 -16.47
CA ALA A 240 -9.20 17.41 -17.04
C ALA A 240 -9.74 18.73 -16.45
N SER A 241 -11.02 18.77 -16.07
CA SER A 241 -11.68 19.91 -15.42
C SER A 241 -11.22 20.20 -13.99
N LYS A 242 -10.47 19.28 -13.35
CA LYS A 242 -9.81 19.51 -12.05
C LYS A 242 -8.41 20.09 -12.22
N LEU A 243 -7.84 19.96 -13.42
CA LEU A 243 -6.48 20.40 -13.74
C LEU A 243 -6.49 21.78 -14.41
N MET A 244 -7.40 21.96 -15.38
CA MET A 244 -7.56 23.20 -16.14
C MET A 244 -9.03 23.58 -16.30
N THR A 245 -9.26 24.89 -16.46
CA THR A 245 -10.55 25.44 -16.87
C THR A 245 -10.40 26.14 -18.22
N ALA A 246 -11.46 26.13 -19.02
CA ALA A 246 -11.54 26.88 -20.27
C ALA A 246 -12.56 28.01 -20.11
N VAL A 247 -12.10 29.25 -20.27
CA VAL A 247 -12.95 30.45 -20.17
C VAL A 247 -12.99 31.10 -21.54
N ASP A 248 -14.19 31.30 -22.07
CA ASP A 248 -14.40 32.04 -23.31
C ASP A 248 -15.09 33.38 -23.01
N ALA A 249 -14.76 34.39 -23.80
CA ALA A 249 -15.38 35.71 -23.73
C ALA A 249 -16.72 35.75 -24.46
N CYS A 250 -16.91 34.93 -25.50
CA CYS A 250 -18.10 34.94 -26.37
C CYS A 250 -19.16 33.92 -25.96
N SER A 251 -18.74 32.73 -25.55
CA SER A 251 -19.56 31.66 -25.00
C SER A 251 -19.22 31.43 -23.53
N GLY A 252 -20.02 30.63 -22.81
CA GLY A 252 -19.72 30.32 -21.41
C GLY A 252 -18.44 29.51 -21.25
N ASN A 253 -18.14 29.06 -20.02
CA ASN A 253 -17.00 28.17 -19.81
C ASN A 253 -17.14 26.89 -20.66
N ALA A 254 -16.11 26.60 -21.45
CA ALA A 254 -16.07 25.42 -22.30
C ALA A 254 -15.62 24.17 -21.52
N ALA A 255 -16.02 22.99 -22.00
CA ALA A 255 -15.54 21.74 -21.44
C ALA A 255 -14.10 21.47 -21.87
N VAL A 256 -13.24 21.10 -20.90
CA VAL A 256 -11.86 20.68 -21.15
C VAL A 256 -11.81 19.16 -21.15
N TRP A 257 -11.14 18.57 -22.13
CA TRP A 257 -10.75 17.15 -22.11
C TRP A 257 -9.24 17.00 -22.32
N MET A 258 -8.71 15.88 -21.88
CA MET A 258 -7.29 15.57 -21.91
C MET A 258 -7.07 14.27 -22.69
N ASP A 259 -6.05 14.27 -23.54
CA ASP A 259 -5.54 13.11 -24.27
C ASP A 259 -4.07 12.90 -23.92
N VAL A 260 -3.67 11.66 -23.69
CA VAL A 260 -2.26 11.31 -23.44
C VAL A 260 -1.85 10.28 -24.50
N LYS A 261 -0.97 10.70 -25.40
CA LYS A 261 -0.53 9.88 -26.53
C LYS A 261 0.91 9.44 -26.33
N LEU A 262 1.14 8.13 -26.36
CA LEU A 262 2.49 7.58 -26.46
C LEU A 262 3.00 7.71 -27.90
N SER A 263 4.19 8.28 -28.05
CA SER A 263 4.93 8.35 -29.30
C SER A 263 6.33 7.79 -29.06
N ASN A 264 6.81 6.97 -30.01
CA ASN A 264 8.10 6.27 -29.95
C ASN A 264 8.20 5.24 -28.79
N GLN A 265 8.59 4.02 -29.14
CA GLN A 265 8.69 2.91 -28.20
C GLN A 265 9.98 2.14 -28.48
N ASP A 266 10.77 1.95 -27.43
CA ASP A 266 11.93 1.04 -27.35
C ASP A 266 13.05 1.31 -28.37
N ALA A 267 13.17 2.56 -28.86
CA ALA A 267 14.17 2.99 -29.83
C ALA A 267 15.23 3.92 -29.22
N CYS A 268 15.65 3.62 -28.00
CA CYS A 268 16.57 4.44 -27.20
C CYS A 268 17.90 4.73 -27.91
N TRP A 269 18.46 3.75 -28.61
CA TRP A 269 19.64 3.90 -29.49
C TRP A 269 19.50 5.06 -30.50
N ASN A 270 18.30 5.31 -31.03
CA ASN A 270 18.05 6.37 -32.02
C ASN A 270 17.70 7.73 -31.40
N TYR A 271 16.95 7.73 -30.30
CA TYR A 271 16.32 8.94 -29.76
C TYR A 271 16.84 9.37 -28.38
N GLY A 272 17.65 8.55 -27.71
CA GLY A 272 18.21 8.85 -26.38
C GLY A 272 17.22 8.77 -25.22
N TYR A 273 16.00 8.29 -25.48
CA TYR A 273 14.96 8.02 -24.50
C TYR A 273 14.15 6.79 -24.94
N LEU A 274 13.59 6.07 -23.99
CA LEU A 274 12.83 4.84 -24.19
C LEU A 274 11.43 5.12 -24.74
N LYS A 275 10.74 6.12 -24.18
CA LYS A 275 9.35 6.50 -24.54
C LYS A 275 9.13 8.02 -24.45
N LEU A 276 8.19 8.55 -25.23
CA LEU A 276 7.76 9.94 -25.15
C LEU A 276 6.23 10.05 -25.14
N TYR A 277 5.65 10.50 -24.03
CA TYR A 277 4.22 10.80 -23.94
C TYR A 277 3.97 12.27 -24.27
N THR A 278 2.96 12.53 -25.10
CA THR A 278 2.42 13.86 -25.37
C THR A 278 1.10 14.00 -24.64
N VAL A 279 1.05 14.88 -23.63
CA VAL A 279 -0.17 15.21 -22.90
C VAL A 279 -0.79 16.43 -23.56
N THR A 280 -2.05 16.33 -23.99
CA THR A 280 -2.77 17.37 -24.71
C THR A 280 -4.10 17.66 -24.02
N PHE A 281 -4.26 18.87 -23.49
CA PHE A 281 -5.55 19.40 -23.08
C PHE A 281 -6.16 20.14 -24.25
N ASN A 282 -7.42 19.84 -24.51
CA ASN A 282 -8.21 20.46 -25.57
C ASN A 282 -9.49 21.03 -24.96
N ALA A 283 -9.91 22.16 -25.47
CA ALA A 283 -11.25 22.69 -25.24
C ALA A 283 -11.77 23.22 -26.57
N VAL A 284 -13.07 23.08 -26.79
CA VAL A 284 -13.77 23.66 -27.93
C VAL A 284 -14.96 24.40 -27.37
N ASP A 285 -15.09 25.67 -27.74
CA ASP A 285 -16.25 26.47 -27.39
C ASP A 285 -17.54 25.95 -28.06
N ASP A 286 -18.67 26.56 -27.72
CA ASP A 286 -19.96 26.21 -28.32
C ASP A 286 -20.05 26.50 -29.84
N HIS A 287 -19.06 27.20 -30.40
CA HIS A 287 -18.96 27.57 -31.82
C HIS A 287 -17.98 26.72 -32.62
N GLY A 288 -17.28 25.78 -31.98
CA GLY A 288 -16.34 24.89 -32.64
C GLY A 288 -14.90 25.41 -32.74
N ASN A 289 -14.55 26.53 -32.10
CA ASN A 289 -13.16 27.01 -32.11
C ASN A 289 -12.32 26.27 -31.05
N PRO A 290 -11.20 25.64 -31.46
CA PRO A 290 -10.39 24.84 -30.55
C PRO A 290 -9.28 25.63 -29.86
N SER A 291 -9.00 25.25 -28.63
CA SER A 291 -7.81 25.65 -27.87
C SER A 291 -7.05 24.42 -27.39
N VAL A 292 -5.73 24.48 -27.47
CA VAL A 292 -4.84 23.36 -27.17
C VAL A 292 -3.70 23.80 -26.25
N PHE A 293 -3.48 23.05 -25.17
CA PHE A 293 -2.31 23.14 -24.31
C PHE A 293 -1.65 21.77 -24.24
N MET A 294 -0.36 21.68 -24.51
CA MET A 294 0.36 20.40 -24.49
C MET A 294 1.70 20.50 -23.79
N PHE A 295 2.15 19.37 -23.26
CA PHE A 295 3.51 19.20 -22.75
C PHE A 295 3.94 17.74 -22.93
N TYR A 296 5.22 17.47 -22.77
CA TYR A 296 5.83 16.18 -23.03
C TYR A 296 6.32 15.51 -21.74
N ILE A 297 6.27 14.18 -21.70
CA ILE A 297 6.90 13.37 -20.66
C ILE A 297 7.86 12.40 -21.34
N LYS A 298 9.15 12.60 -21.11
CA LYS A 298 10.25 11.82 -21.69
C LYS A 298 10.72 10.77 -20.69
N ILE A 299 10.70 9.49 -21.08
CA ILE A 299 11.16 8.37 -20.24
C ILE A 299 12.55 7.94 -20.69
N GLU A 300 13.55 8.07 -19.82
CA GLU A 300 14.93 7.67 -20.08
C GLU A 300 15.28 6.38 -19.35
N ASP A 301 16.19 5.60 -19.94
CA ASP A 301 16.82 4.46 -19.29
C ASP A 301 18.33 4.72 -19.21
N LYS A 302 18.85 4.66 -17.99
CA LYS A 302 20.26 4.91 -17.63
C LYS A 302 20.84 3.76 -16.83
N THR A 303 20.09 2.68 -16.66
CA THR A 303 20.45 1.56 -15.80
C THR A 303 20.92 0.40 -16.67
N PRO A 304 22.08 -0.21 -16.39
CA PRO A 304 22.55 -1.37 -17.13
C PRO A 304 21.77 -2.65 -16.79
N PRO A 305 21.72 -3.64 -17.71
CA PRO A 305 21.15 -4.97 -17.47
C PRO A 305 21.71 -5.63 -16.21
N VAL A 306 20.87 -6.35 -15.46
CA VAL A 306 21.27 -7.02 -14.22
C VAL A 306 21.39 -8.53 -14.42
N VAL A 307 22.58 -9.07 -14.16
CA VAL A 307 22.85 -10.52 -14.16
C VAL A 307 22.26 -11.13 -12.90
N ARG A 308 21.29 -12.03 -13.05
CA ARG A 308 20.55 -12.65 -11.94
C ARG A 308 21.15 -13.99 -11.52
N TYR A 309 21.66 -14.75 -12.47
CA TYR A 309 22.26 -16.05 -12.20
C TYR A 309 23.29 -16.43 -13.26
N ILE A 310 24.42 -16.94 -12.80
CA ILE A 310 25.45 -17.59 -13.60
C ILE A 310 26.07 -18.69 -12.72
N GLU A 311 26.26 -19.88 -13.27
CA GLU A 311 26.96 -20.95 -12.56
C GLU A 311 28.45 -20.59 -12.47
N GLU A 312 28.98 -20.47 -11.25
CA GLU A 312 30.34 -19.97 -11.01
C GLU A 312 31.43 -20.87 -11.61
N THR A 313 31.17 -22.18 -11.68
CA THR A 313 32.06 -23.17 -12.29
C THR A 313 31.23 -24.13 -13.14
N VAL A 314 31.64 -24.27 -14.40
CA VAL A 314 30.99 -25.17 -15.35
C VAL A 314 32.05 -25.98 -16.11
N CYS A 315 31.69 -27.19 -16.53
CA CYS A 315 32.54 -27.94 -17.44
C CYS A 315 32.48 -27.33 -18.84
N GLU A 316 33.55 -27.47 -19.63
CA GLU A 316 33.62 -26.94 -21.01
C GLU A 316 32.44 -27.37 -21.91
N THR A 317 31.83 -28.52 -21.65
CA THR A 317 30.68 -29.03 -22.40
C THR A 317 29.33 -28.50 -21.93
N ASP A 318 29.29 -27.74 -20.84
CA ASP A 318 28.05 -27.16 -20.34
C ASP A 318 27.61 -25.98 -21.22
N SER A 319 26.32 -25.98 -21.56
CA SER A 319 25.68 -25.00 -22.44
C SER A 319 24.78 -24.03 -21.67
N THR A 320 24.94 -23.94 -20.35
CA THR A 320 24.17 -23.03 -19.50
C THR A 320 24.54 -21.57 -19.79
N TYR A 321 23.55 -20.80 -20.25
CA TYR A 321 23.68 -19.36 -20.45
C TYR A 321 23.33 -18.60 -19.17
N PRO A 322 24.00 -17.45 -18.91
CA PRO A 322 23.65 -16.59 -17.78
C PRO A 322 22.22 -16.05 -17.91
N PHE A 323 21.49 -16.02 -16.80
CA PHE A 323 20.17 -15.41 -16.72
C PHE A 323 20.33 -13.92 -16.39
N VAL A 324 19.95 -13.04 -17.33
CA VAL A 324 20.13 -11.58 -17.26
C VAL A 324 18.81 -10.90 -17.61
N PHE A 325 18.48 -9.82 -16.91
CA PHE A 325 17.23 -9.08 -17.08
C PHE A 325 17.46 -7.58 -17.00
N ASP A 326 16.77 -6.83 -17.85
CA ASP A 326 16.73 -5.38 -17.88
C ASP A 326 15.25 -4.97 -17.83
N ASN A 327 14.91 -4.04 -16.96
CA ASN A 327 13.51 -3.68 -16.67
C ASN A 327 12.93 -2.69 -17.70
N CYS A 328 13.76 -2.21 -18.62
CA CYS A 328 13.42 -1.13 -19.52
C CYS A 328 13.51 -1.55 -20.98
N SER A 329 14.43 -2.44 -21.36
CA SER A 329 14.56 -2.87 -22.76
C SER A 329 15.11 -4.29 -22.93
N GLU A 330 15.17 -4.76 -24.19
CA GLU A 330 15.71 -6.09 -24.52
C GLU A 330 17.25 -6.14 -24.40
N ILE A 331 17.78 -7.32 -24.12
CA ILE A 331 19.21 -7.55 -23.83
C ILE A 331 19.90 -8.32 -24.95
N THR A 332 21.13 -7.93 -25.26
CA THR A 332 22.06 -8.64 -26.16
C THR A 332 23.23 -9.25 -25.38
N TYR A 333 23.73 -10.41 -25.83
CA TYR A 333 24.73 -11.24 -25.12
C TYR A 333 26.00 -11.42 -25.96
N SER A 334 27.18 -11.34 -25.33
CA SER A 334 28.48 -11.70 -25.92
C SER A 334 29.46 -12.20 -24.85
N PHE A 335 30.52 -12.92 -25.20
CA PHE A 335 31.55 -13.37 -24.24
C PHE A 335 32.95 -13.54 -24.86
N VAL A 336 33.98 -13.56 -24.01
CA VAL A 336 35.39 -13.81 -24.35
C VAL A 336 36.02 -14.75 -23.31
N ASP A 337 36.77 -15.75 -23.75
CA ASP A 337 37.45 -16.73 -22.89
C ASP A 337 38.97 -16.47 -22.80
N GLU A 338 39.50 -16.37 -21.57
CA GLU A 338 40.93 -16.21 -21.31
C GLU A 338 41.51 -17.49 -20.68
N PRO A 339 42.54 -18.11 -21.28
CA PRO A 339 43.12 -19.35 -20.75
C PRO A 339 43.95 -19.11 -19.50
N ILE A 340 43.85 -20.01 -18.54
CA ILE A 340 44.66 -20.03 -17.32
C ILE A 340 45.32 -21.39 -17.14
N SER A 341 46.31 -21.46 -16.25
CA SER A 341 46.94 -22.74 -15.91
C SER A 341 45.91 -23.65 -15.24
N GLY A 342 45.63 -24.79 -15.86
CA GLY A 342 44.64 -25.72 -15.38
C GLY A 342 45.02 -26.34 -14.04
N SER A 343 44.00 -26.76 -13.30
CA SER A 343 44.13 -27.46 -12.02
C SER A 343 44.67 -28.90 -12.15
N CYS A 344 44.74 -29.44 -13.37
CA CYS A 344 45.31 -30.77 -13.69
C CYS A 344 46.49 -30.72 -14.67
N PRO A 345 47.41 -31.70 -14.63
CA PRO A 345 48.45 -31.84 -15.66
C PRO A 345 47.82 -32.14 -17.02
N GLN A 346 48.10 -31.31 -18.03
CA GLN A 346 47.63 -31.41 -19.44
C GLN A 346 46.20 -30.90 -19.74
N THR A 347 45.53 -30.18 -18.82
CA THR A 347 44.28 -29.46 -19.12
C THR A 347 44.49 -27.94 -19.12
N THR A 348 43.64 -27.21 -19.85
CA THR A 348 43.60 -25.74 -19.84
C THR A 348 42.24 -25.34 -19.32
N ASP A 349 42.21 -24.63 -18.19
CA ASP A 349 40.99 -24.04 -17.67
C ASP A 349 40.86 -22.63 -18.27
N TYR A 350 39.64 -22.07 -18.28
CA TYR A 350 39.37 -20.74 -18.83
C TYR A 350 38.62 -19.87 -17.82
N ILE A 351 38.88 -18.57 -17.87
CA ILE A 351 37.99 -17.56 -17.29
C ILE A 351 37.18 -16.96 -18.44
N ARG A 352 35.89 -17.26 -18.47
CA ARG A 352 34.93 -16.71 -19.43
C ARG A 352 34.35 -15.41 -18.91
N THR A 353 34.50 -14.31 -19.64
CA THR A 353 33.89 -13.01 -19.32
C THR A 353 32.72 -12.74 -20.26
N TRP A 354 31.52 -12.65 -19.72
CA TRP A 354 30.29 -12.29 -20.41
C TRP A 354 30.06 -10.77 -20.40
N THR A 355 29.55 -10.22 -21.50
CA THR A 355 29.12 -8.83 -21.66
C THR A 355 27.66 -8.80 -22.12
N PHE A 356 26.84 -8.07 -21.38
CA PHE A 356 25.41 -7.89 -21.65
C PHE A 356 25.15 -6.42 -21.93
N SER A 357 24.33 -6.11 -22.95
CA SER A 357 24.02 -4.72 -23.34
C SER A 357 22.54 -4.56 -23.62
N ASP A 358 21.95 -3.50 -23.09
CA ASP A 358 20.55 -3.12 -23.35
C ASP A 358 20.38 -2.34 -24.67
N ALA A 359 19.13 -2.00 -25.02
CA ALA A 359 18.84 -1.22 -26.24
C ALA A 359 19.23 0.27 -26.15
N CYS A 360 19.53 0.77 -24.95
CA CYS A 360 20.03 2.13 -24.68
C CYS A 360 21.57 2.24 -24.71
N GLY A 361 22.27 1.10 -24.75
CA GLY A 361 23.73 1.02 -24.73
C GLY A 361 24.35 0.95 -23.34
N ASN A 362 23.56 0.76 -22.27
CA ASN A 362 24.12 0.49 -20.96
C ASN A 362 24.61 -0.98 -20.90
N THR A 363 25.73 -1.23 -20.21
CA THR A 363 26.40 -2.54 -20.23
C THR A 363 26.71 -3.08 -18.84
N SER A 364 26.68 -4.40 -18.70
CA SER A 364 27.13 -5.12 -17.50
C SER A 364 27.95 -6.36 -17.87
N TYR A 365 28.69 -6.88 -16.89
CA TYR A 365 29.68 -7.94 -17.10
C TYR A 365 29.57 -9.01 -16.01
N ALA A 366 29.92 -10.26 -16.34
CA ALA A 366 30.06 -11.36 -15.37
C ALA A 366 31.19 -12.31 -15.78
N THR A 367 31.79 -13.02 -14.82
CA THR A 367 32.84 -14.02 -15.10
C THR A 367 32.41 -15.41 -14.65
N GLN A 368 32.91 -16.43 -15.34
CA GLN A 368 32.62 -17.84 -15.08
C GLN A 368 33.90 -18.67 -15.25
N TYR A 369 34.17 -19.57 -14.31
CA TYR A 369 35.30 -20.48 -14.39
C TYR A 369 34.89 -21.72 -15.19
N VAL A 370 35.65 -22.05 -16.23
CA VAL A 370 35.38 -23.19 -17.09
C VAL A 370 36.47 -24.22 -16.89
N THR A 371 36.13 -25.35 -16.28
CA THR A 371 37.06 -26.47 -16.03
C THR A 371 37.17 -27.37 -17.26
N GLY A 372 38.40 -27.80 -17.55
CA GLY A 372 38.66 -28.90 -18.47
C GLY A 372 38.07 -30.21 -17.94
N ASN A 373 37.41 -30.97 -18.81
CA ASN A 373 36.57 -32.13 -18.50
C ASN A 373 37.28 -33.25 -17.69
N ASP A 374 36.86 -33.49 -16.43
CA ASP A 374 37.24 -34.67 -15.65
C ASP A 374 36.17 -35.77 -15.74
N HIS A 375 36.62 -36.98 -16.08
CA HIS A 375 35.78 -38.15 -16.34
C HIS A 375 36.03 -39.29 -15.34
N LYS A 376 36.79 -39.05 -14.27
CA LYS A 376 37.15 -40.08 -13.30
C LYS A 376 36.46 -39.81 -11.97
N ALA A 377 35.75 -40.81 -11.46
CA ALA A 377 35.13 -40.72 -10.14
C ALA A 377 36.15 -40.84 -9.00
N PRO A 378 35.87 -40.24 -7.82
CA PRO A 378 36.73 -40.32 -6.64
C PRO A 378 37.00 -41.76 -6.19
N VAL A 379 38.21 -42.06 -5.73
CA VAL A 379 38.56 -43.37 -5.16
C VAL A 379 38.36 -43.34 -3.65
N MET A 380 37.64 -44.32 -3.11
CA MET A 380 37.33 -44.42 -1.67
C MET A 380 37.97 -45.63 -1.00
N SER A 381 38.43 -45.44 0.25
CA SER A 381 38.98 -46.51 1.10
C SER A 381 38.81 -46.22 2.59
N LEU A 382 38.73 -47.28 3.42
CA LEU A 382 38.71 -47.13 4.88
C LEU A 382 40.13 -46.82 5.40
N VAL A 383 40.34 -45.59 5.85
CA VAL A 383 41.66 -45.07 6.28
C VAL A 383 41.82 -44.98 7.79
N ASP A 384 40.74 -45.12 8.55
CA ASP A 384 40.75 -45.08 10.01
C ASP A 384 39.67 -45.99 10.63
N GLY A 385 39.70 -46.14 11.95
CA GLY A 385 38.76 -46.98 12.70
C GLY A 385 39.16 -48.46 12.80
N PRO A 386 38.33 -49.28 13.49
CA PRO A 386 38.62 -50.69 13.74
C PRO A 386 38.61 -51.58 12.49
N PHE A 387 38.05 -51.07 11.38
CA PHE A 387 37.96 -51.76 10.08
C PHE A 387 38.85 -51.12 9.01
N LYS A 388 39.90 -50.40 9.43
CA LYS A 388 40.84 -49.75 8.52
C LYS A 388 41.48 -50.76 7.55
N GLY A 389 41.48 -50.41 6.26
CA GLY A 389 42.07 -51.21 5.18
C GLY A 389 41.15 -52.28 4.59
N GLU A 390 39.91 -52.39 5.08
CA GLU A 390 38.97 -53.39 4.59
C GLU A 390 38.36 -53.02 3.23
N LEU A 391 37.86 -54.03 2.52
CA LEU A 391 37.35 -53.88 1.16
C LEU A 391 35.88 -53.46 1.13
N ASN A 392 35.47 -52.81 0.04
CA ASN A 392 34.07 -52.47 -0.20
C ASN A 392 33.19 -53.74 -0.20
N GLY A 393 32.16 -53.74 0.63
CA GLY A 393 31.22 -54.85 0.80
C GLY A 393 31.60 -55.86 1.88
N SER A 394 32.65 -55.60 2.68
CA SER A 394 33.10 -56.52 3.73
C SER A 394 32.05 -56.73 4.83
N VAL A 395 31.97 -57.96 5.35
CA VAL A 395 31.03 -58.37 6.41
C VAL A 395 31.80 -58.86 7.63
N PHE A 396 31.52 -58.29 8.81
CA PHE A 396 32.18 -58.65 10.07
C PHE A 396 31.18 -59.17 11.09
N LYS A 397 31.59 -60.21 11.84
CA LYS A 397 30.82 -60.72 12.97
C LYS A 397 31.43 -60.22 14.27
N VAL A 398 30.64 -59.54 15.09
CA VAL A 398 31.07 -58.94 16.36
C VAL A 398 30.14 -59.43 17.47
N LYS A 399 30.69 -59.79 18.63
CA LYS A 399 29.86 -60.15 19.79
C LYS A 399 29.12 -58.91 20.29
N CYS A 400 27.86 -59.02 20.74
CA CYS A 400 27.17 -57.81 21.20
C CYS A 400 27.83 -57.20 22.46
N SER A 401 28.50 -58.00 23.29
CA SER A 401 29.29 -57.52 24.43
C SER A 401 30.48 -56.64 24.04
N ASP A 402 30.98 -56.80 22.81
CA ASP A 402 32.13 -56.06 22.27
C ASP A 402 31.70 -54.89 21.36
N TRP A 403 30.40 -54.70 21.12
CA TRP A 403 29.88 -53.67 20.22
C TRP A 403 29.37 -52.43 20.96
N SER A 404 29.90 -51.27 20.59
CA SER A 404 29.41 -49.96 21.00
C SER A 404 28.85 -49.19 19.80
N GLU A 405 27.73 -48.48 19.98
CA GLU A 405 27.21 -47.60 18.92
C GLU A 405 28.21 -46.48 18.58
N VAL A 406 28.37 -46.20 17.28
CA VAL A 406 29.31 -45.23 16.73
C VAL A 406 28.53 -44.09 16.07
N ASP A 407 28.89 -42.85 16.37
CA ASP A 407 28.23 -41.66 15.81
C ASP A 407 28.66 -41.36 14.36
N GLU A 408 27.88 -40.53 13.68
CA GLU A 408 28.08 -40.20 12.26
C GLU A 408 29.41 -39.51 11.97
N ALA A 409 29.89 -38.64 12.86
CA ALA A 409 31.16 -37.94 12.67
C ALA A 409 32.34 -38.92 12.76
N THR A 410 32.28 -39.87 13.70
CA THR A 410 33.26 -40.95 13.81
C THR A 410 33.20 -41.90 12.60
N LEU A 411 32.02 -42.18 12.03
CA LEU A 411 31.91 -42.99 10.81
C LEU A 411 32.44 -42.29 9.55
N LEU A 412 32.28 -40.97 9.47
CA LEU A 412 32.86 -40.16 8.39
C LEU A 412 34.39 -40.09 8.47
N SER A 413 34.96 -40.07 9.69
CA SER A 413 36.43 -40.06 9.86
C SER A 413 37.10 -41.36 9.44
N TRP A 414 36.37 -42.48 9.41
CA TRP A 414 36.90 -43.77 8.93
C TRP A 414 37.12 -43.80 7.42
N MET A 415 36.43 -42.95 6.66
CA MET A 415 36.44 -42.96 5.19
C MET A 415 37.40 -41.92 4.63
N GLY A 416 38.39 -42.38 3.89
CA GLY A 416 39.26 -41.55 3.08
C GLY A 416 38.85 -41.65 1.61
N ALA A 417 38.42 -40.53 1.04
CA ALA A 417 38.26 -40.40 -0.40
C ALA A 417 39.42 -39.56 -0.93
N GLN A 418 39.90 -39.90 -2.12
CA GLN A 418 40.90 -39.15 -2.85
C GLN A 418 40.45 -39.04 -4.29
N ASP A 419 40.51 -37.82 -4.80
CA ASP A 419 40.42 -37.55 -6.21
C ASP A 419 41.67 -36.75 -6.58
N GLU A 420 42.36 -37.17 -7.64
CA GLU A 420 43.63 -36.55 -8.04
C GLU A 420 43.43 -35.14 -8.63
N CYS A 421 42.19 -34.84 -9.03
CA CYS A 421 41.88 -33.75 -9.97
C CYS A 421 40.81 -32.79 -9.45
N ASP A 422 39.99 -33.20 -8.46
CA ASP A 422 38.82 -32.42 -8.03
C ASP A 422 38.57 -32.46 -6.51
N ILE A 423 37.84 -31.45 -6.02
CA ILE A 423 37.26 -31.51 -4.68
C ILE A 423 35.96 -32.33 -4.72
N PHE A 424 35.74 -33.17 -3.71
CA PHE A 424 34.60 -34.08 -3.66
C PHE A 424 33.88 -33.96 -2.32
N LYS A 425 32.60 -34.34 -2.31
CA LYS A 425 31.75 -34.36 -1.12
C LYS A 425 31.50 -35.80 -0.67
N THR A 426 31.76 -36.10 0.60
CA THR A 426 31.47 -37.42 1.21
C THR A 426 30.25 -37.39 2.13
N VAL A 427 29.43 -38.44 2.09
CA VAL A 427 28.26 -38.64 2.97
C VAL A 427 28.14 -40.11 3.39
N VAL A 428 27.61 -40.40 4.59
CA VAL A 428 27.38 -41.77 5.10
C VAL A 428 25.90 -42.01 5.44
N LYS A 429 25.41 -43.23 5.23
CA LYS A 429 24.07 -43.68 5.61
C LYS A 429 24.15 -44.99 6.39
N THR A 430 23.35 -45.11 7.45
CA THR A 430 23.28 -46.30 8.31
C THR A 430 21.92 -46.99 8.17
N PHE A 431 21.93 -48.30 7.99
CA PHE A 431 20.73 -49.13 7.93
C PHE A 431 20.83 -50.27 8.95
N ILE A 432 19.75 -50.54 9.68
CA ILE A 432 19.70 -51.60 10.69
C ILE A 432 18.65 -52.62 10.29
N ASN A 433 19.06 -53.89 10.26
CA ASN A 433 18.17 -55.02 10.01
C ASN A 433 18.22 -55.99 11.21
N ASN A 434 17.07 -56.36 11.76
CA ASN A 434 16.98 -57.40 12.79
C ASN A 434 17.15 -58.77 12.13
N GLY A 435 17.98 -59.63 12.71
CA GLY A 435 18.19 -61.02 12.30
C GLY A 435 17.59 -62.00 13.31
N ASP A 436 17.27 -63.20 12.84
CA ASP A 436 16.94 -64.32 13.72
C ASP A 436 18.23 -65.10 14.02
N CYS A 437 18.69 -65.08 15.27
CA CYS A 437 19.91 -65.78 15.70
C CYS A 437 19.96 -67.25 15.28
N ILE A 438 18.83 -67.95 15.33
CA ILE A 438 18.77 -69.40 15.09
C ILE A 438 18.81 -69.70 13.59
N LYS A 439 18.20 -68.82 12.78
CA LYS A 439 18.05 -69.02 11.35
C LYS A 439 19.15 -68.34 10.52
N ASP A 440 19.50 -67.11 10.89
CA ASP A 440 20.39 -66.22 10.15
C ASP A 440 21.81 -66.19 10.77
N GLY A 441 21.96 -66.66 12.01
CA GLY A 441 23.25 -66.77 12.70
C GLY A 441 23.78 -65.45 13.27
N TYR A 442 22.94 -64.43 13.39
CA TYR A 442 23.18 -63.14 14.03
C TYR A 442 21.85 -62.53 14.53
N SER A 443 21.89 -61.69 15.56
CA SER A 443 20.70 -61.04 16.14
C SER A 443 20.36 -59.72 15.42
N LYS A 444 21.37 -58.99 14.95
CA LYS A 444 21.21 -57.68 14.30
C LYS A 444 22.32 -57.47 13.26
N GLN A 445 21.99 -56.87 12.13
CA GLN A 445 22.97 -56.44 11.12
C GLN A 445 22.90 -54.93 10.92
N ILE A 446 24.06 -54.26 10.97
CA ILE A 446 24.24 -52.83 10.76
C ILE A 446 24.99 -52.64 9.43
N ASN A 447 24.44 -51.84 8.53
CA ASN A 447 25.02 -51.57 7.21
C ASN A 447 25.39 -50.08 7.13
N TYR A 448 26.67 -49.78 6.95
CA TYR A 448 27.17 -48.44 6.68
C TYR A 448 27.45 -48.28 5.19
N VAL A 449 26.97 -47.20 4.57
CA VAL A 449 27.15 -46.92 3.13
C VAL A 449 27.64 -45.48 2.95
N TRP A 450 28.84 -45.30 2.39
CA TRP A 450 29.43 -44.01 2.06
C TRP A 450 29.32 -43.72 0.56
N PHE A 451 29.15 -42.44 0.21
CA PHE A 451 29.16 -41.94 -1.16
C PHE A 451 30.14 -40.78 -1.28
N ALA A 452 30.89 -40.71 -2.39
CA ALA A 452 31.74 -39.57 -2.75
C ALA A 452 31.42 -39.11 -4.17
N THR A 453 31.13 -37.83 -4.35
CA THR A 453 30.81 -37.21 -5.65
C THR A 453 31.74 -36.03 -5.91
N ASP A 454 32.36 -35.98 -7.09
CA ASP A 454 33.19 -34.87 -7.55
C ASP A 454 32.34 -33.71 -8.13
N ASN A 455 32.99 -32.61 -8.51
CA ASN A 455 32.33 -31.42 -9.07
C ASN A 455 31.79 -31.63 -10.49
N CYS A 456 32.38 -32.54 -11.28
CA CYS A 456 31.93 -32.91 -12.62
C CYS A 456 30.76 -33.92 -12.59
N GLY A 457 30.33 -34.35 -11.40
CA GLY A 457 29.18 -35.22 -11.15
C GLY A 457 29.49 -36.71 -11.13
N ASN A 458 30.75 -37.13 -11.25
CA ASN A 458 31.11 -38.54 -11.16
C ASN A 458 31.04 -39.00 -9.69
N THR A 459 30.47 -40.19 -9.44
CA THR A 459 30.16 -40.66 -8.08
C THR A 459 30.68 -42.08 -7.82
N SER A 460 31.22 -42.31 -6.62
CA SER A 460 31.64 -43.60 -6.09
C SER A 460 30.87 -43.99 -4.81
N GLN A 461 30.73 -45.29 -4.55
CA GLN A 461 30.06 -45.85 -3.35
C GLN A 461 30.93 -46.87 -2.62
N PHE A 462 30.90 -46.85 -1.27
CA PHE A 462 31.54 -47.84 -0.39
C PHE A 462 30.56 -48.38 0.65
N SER A 463 30.59 -49.68 0.99
CA SER A 463 29.67 -50.32 1.94
C SER A 463 30.40 -51.24 2.93
N LEU A 464 29.94 -51.27 4.19
CA LEU A 464 30.46 -52.11 5.27
C LEU A 464 29.29 -52.72 6.06
N TYR A 465 29.36 -54.01 6.38
CA TYR A 465 28.30 -54.75 7.08
C TYR A 465 28.81 -55.33 8.40
N ILE A 466 28.11 -55.09 9.51
CA ILE A 466 28.42 -55.62 10.83
C ILE A 466 27.27 -56.49 11.33
N GLN A 467 27.53 -57.76 11.62
CA GLN A 467 26.59 -58.73 12.16
C GLN A 467 26.89 -58.97 13.64
N LEU A 468 25.91 -58.67 14.51
CA LEU A 468 26.03 -58.90 15.94
C LEU A 468 25.64 -60.34 16.28
N ILE A 469 26.55 -61.07 16.92
CA ILE A 469 26.36 -62.46 17.32
C ILE A 469 26.27 -62.59 18.85
N ASP A 470 25.49 -63.56 19.29
CA ASP A 470 25.26 -63.89 20.69
C ASP A 470 25.69 -65.34 20.97
N ASP A 471 26.76 -65.50 21.74
CA ASP A 471 27.30 -66.80 22.15
C ASP A 471 27.45 -66.92 23.68
N GLU A 472 26.93 -65.94 24.41
CA GLU A 472 26.99 -65.92 25.87
C GLU A 472 25.70 -66.51 26.45
N LYS A 473 25.79 -67.09 27.64
CA LYS A 473 24.62 -67.65 28.31
C LYS A 473 24.00 -66.59 29.21
N PRO A 474 22.67 -66.61 29.43
CA PRO A 474 22.03 -65.76 30.41
C PRO A 474 22.63 -65.92 31.81
N TYR A 475 22.60 -64.86 32.60
CA TYR A 475 23.03 -64.88 33.99
C TYR A 475 21.90 -64.51 34.95
N PHE A 476 21.97 -65.03 36.19
CA PHE A 476 20.93 -64.87 37.20
C PHE A 476 21.28 -63.84 38.28
N ILE A 477 20.29 -63.06 38.73
CA ILE A 477 20.41 -62.21 39.91
C ILE A 477 19.15 -62.37 40.79
N PRO A 478 19.29 -62.65 42.10
CA PRO A 478 20.52 -63.07 42.78
C PRO A 478 20.90 -64.52 42.43
N ASN A 479 22.19 -64.86 42.47
CA ASN A 479 22.74 -66.19 42.12
C ASN A 479 23.15 -67.05 43.33
N ALA A 480 22.71 -66.68 44.54
CA ALA A 480 23.09 -67.39 45.76
C ALA A 480 22.53 -68.82 45.79
N ALA A 481 23.40 -69.80 46.09
CA ALA A 481 23.04 -71.22 46.13
C ALA A 481 22.27 -71.62 47.39
N GLU A 482 22.41 -70.87 48.48
CA GLU A 482 21.67 -71.07 49.74
C GLU A 482 21.24 -69.73 50.32
N ILE A 483 20.00 -69.66 50.82
CA ILE A 483 19.46 -68.47 51.50
C ILE A 483 18.66 -68.87 52.74
N TYR A 484 18.71 -68.01 53.77
CA TYR A 484 17.96 -68.16 55.02
C TYR A 484 16.94 -67.04 55.11
N VAL A 485 15.67 -67.36 55.32
CA VAL A 485 14.57 -66.40 55.30
C VAL A 485 13.64 -66.66 56.48
N ASP A 486 13.24 -65.60 57.18
CA ASP A 486 12.24 -65.69 58.25
C ASP A 486 10.88 -66.11 57.66
N CYS A 487 10.02 -66.76 58.46
CA CYS A 487 8.79 -67.42 58.01
C CYS A 487 7.76 -66.47 57.33
N GLU A 488 7.86 -65.15 57.57
CA GLU A 488 7.03 -64.11 56.92
C GLU A 488 7.79 -63.24 55.91
N SER A 489 9.08 -63.48 55.70
CA SER A 489 9.87 -62.74 54.70
C SER A 489 9.66 -63.32 53.29
N LYS A 490 9.36 -62.46 52.31
CA LYS A 490 9.25 -62.89 50.90
C LYS A 490 10.60 -63.46 50.44
N ILE A 491 10.57 -64.67 49.90
CA ILE A 491 11.75 -65.30 49.29
C ILE A 491 12.21 -64.39 48.13
N PRO A 492 13.48 -63.93 48.11
CA PRO A 492 13.99 -63.09 47.03
C PRO A 492 13.86 -63.76 45.67
N MET A 493 13.15 -63.11 44.74
CA MET A 493 12.88 -63.62 43.39
C MET A 493 14.15 -63.56 42.53
N VAL A 494 14.43 -64.63 41.80
CA VAL A 494 15.54 -64.69 40.83
C VAL A 494 15.05 -64.22 39.46
N ARG A 495 15.83 -63.35 38.81
CA ARG A 495 15.66 -62.93 37.42
C ARG A 495 16.85 -63.37 36.58
N ALA A 496 16.64 -63.60 35.30
CA ALA A 496 17.68 -63.89 34.32
C ALA A 496 17.82 -62.71 33.34
N TYR A 497 19.05 -62.40 32.95
CA TYR A 497 19.40 -61.32 32.03
C TYR A 497 20.36 -61.85 30.98
N ASP A 498 20.31 -61.24 29.80
CA ASP A 498 21.19 -61.50 28.69
C ASP A 498 21.52 -60.18 27.97
N ASN A 499 22.68 -60.11 27.32
CA ASN A 499 23.25 -58.88 26.76
C ASN A 499 22.82 -58.59 25.31
N CYS A 500 22.35 -59.61 24.58
CA CYS A 500 22.07 -59.56 23.16
C CYS A 500 20.58 -59.78 22.85
N SER A 501 19.89 -60.58 23.67
CA SER A 501 18.53 -61.00 23.37
C SER A 501 17.63 -61.14 24.60
N SER A 502 16.33 -61.32 24.39
CA SER A 502 15.37 -61.54 25.47
C SER A 502 15.51 -62.95 26.05
N VAL A 503 15.30 -63.11 27.37
CA VAL A 503 15.48 -64.38 28.08
C VAL A 503 14.15 -64.98 28.50
N ASP A 504 13.91 -66.24 28.13
CA ASP A 504 12.82 -67.07 28.65
C ASP A 504 13.26 -67.80 29.93
N LEU A 505 12.57 -67.55 31.04
CA LEU A 505 12.88 -68.10 32.36
C LEU A 505 11.82 -69.12 32.82
N LYS A 506 12.24 -70.35 33.08
CA LYS A 506 11.42 -71.43 33.66
C LYS A 506 11.87 -71.76 35.09
N VAL A 507 10.92 -71.92 36.02
CA VAL A 507 11.20 -72.20 37.44
C VAL A 507 10.48 -73.47 37.90
N GLU A 508 11.21 -74.34 38.60
CA GLU A 508 10.71 -75.57 39.24
C GLU A 508 11.06 -75.52 40.74
N SER A 509 10.09 -75.67 41.64
CA SER A 509 10.30 -75.61 43.10
C SER A 509 9.58 -76.76 43.82
N TYR A 510 10.25 -77.39 44.78
CA TYR A 510 9.66 -78.43 45.63
C TYR A 510 10.21 -78.40 47.06
N GLN A 511 9.35 -78.71 48.03
CA GLN A 511 9.67 -78.72 49.46
C GLN A 511 10.30 -80.06 49.88
N VAL A 512 11.22 -80.02 50.85
CA VAL A 512 11.80 -81.20 51.51
C VAL A 512 11.63 -81.05 53.02
N GLU A 513 11.19 -82.11 53.69
CA GLU A 513 11.08 -82.14 55.16
C GLU A 513 12.47 -82.19 55.80
N SER A 514 12.73 -81.30 56.75
CA SER A 514 13.93 -81.32 57.60
C SER A 514 13.67 -82.14 58.86
N ASN A 515 14.69 -82.84 59.36
CA ASN A 515 14.62 -83.59 60.62
C ASN A 515 14.68 -82.68 61.87
N ASP A 516 15.01 -81.39 61.69
CA ASP A 516 15.01 -80.38 62.76
C ASP A 516 13.61 -79.77 62.93
N LYS A 517 13.06 -79.83 64.15
CA LYS A 517 11.74 -79.29 64.47
C LYS A 517 11.70 -77.78 64.20
N GLY A 518 10.88 -77.37 63.22
CA GLY A 518 10.57 -75.96 62.93
C GLY A 518 11.24 -75.37 61.69
N VAL A 519 12.04 -76.14 60.94
CA VAL A 519 12.71 -75.65 59.72
C VAL A 519 12.09 -76.26 58.46
N ILE A 520 11.65 -75.41 57.53
CA ILE A 520 11.16 -75.83 56.19
C ILE A 520 12.26 -75.53 55.15
N ILE A 521 12.53 -76.50 54.27
CA ILE A 521 13.51 -76.35 53.18
C ILE A 521 12.83 -76.43 51.81
N TYR A 522 13.06 -75.43 50.95
CA TYR A 522 12.66 -75.47 49.53
C TYR A 522 13.89 -75.65 48.63
N ASN A 523 13.79 -76.55 47.65
CA ASN A 523 14.74 -76.66 46.55
C ASN A 523 14.14 -76.04 45.29
N GLU A 524 14.80 -75.02 44.74
CA GLU A 524 14.39 -74.32 43.52
C GLU A 524 15.40 -74.55 42.40
N LYS A 525 14.91 -74.73 41.16
CA LYS A 525 15.69 -74.86 39.93
C LYS A 525 15.16 -73.88 38.88
N TYR A 526 16.02 -72.96 38.44
CA TYR A 526 15.77 -71.96 37.43
C TYR A 526 16.51 -72.35 36.14
N ILE A 527 15.82 -72.33 35.01
CA ILE A 527 16.37 -72.59 33.67
C ILE A 527 16.08 -71.36 32.82
N ALA A 528 17.11 -70.66 32.38
CA ALA A 528 17.03 -69.53 31.47
C ALA A 528 17.49 -69.95 30.08
N VAL A 529 16.79 -69.53 29.03
CA VAL A 529 17.17 -69.72 27.62
C VAL A 529 17.03 -68.37 26.93
N ASP A 530 18.09 -67.88 26.28
CA ASP A 530 18.02 -66.66 25.49
C ASP A 530 17.40 -66.88 24.09
N GLY A 531 17.20 -65.79 23.35
CA GLY A 531 16.63 -65.81 22.00
C GLY A 531 17.54 -66.45 20.94
N CYS A 532 18.81 -66.69 21.26
CA CYS A 532 19.80 -67.33 20.39
C CYS A 532 20.02 -68.81 20.76
N GLY A 533 19.32 -69.29 21.80
CA GLY A 533 19.26 -70.69 22.22
C GLY A 533 20.29 -71.08 23.29
N ASN A 534 21.10 -70.15 23.81
CA ASN A 534 22.02 -70.48 24.90
C ASN A 534 21.23 -70.58 26.22
N SER A 535 21.62 -71.55 27.06
CA SER A 535 20.89 -71.84 28.30
C SER A 535 21.78 -71.90 29.53
N ALA A 536 21.28 -71.33 30.62
CA ALA A 536 21.87 -71.36 31.95
C ALA A 536 20.89 -71.96 32.98
N VAL A 537 21.44 -72.64 34.00
CA VAL A 537 20.66 -73.27 35.06
C VAL A 537 21.20 -72.85 36.43
N LEU A 538 20.32 -72.44 37.34
CA LEU A 538 20.62 -72.16 38.74
C LEU A 538 19.78 -73.06 39.65
N THR A 539 20.42 -73.73 40.61
CA THR A 539 19.73 -74.43 41.70
C THR A 539 20.02 -73.76 43.04
N ARG A 540 18.98 -73.56 43.85
CA ARG A 540 19.05 -72.85 45.15
C ARG A 540 18.28 -73.61 46.25
N LYS A 541 18.84 -73.66 47.46
CA LYS A 541 18.14 -74.11 48.67
C LYS A 541 17.72 -72.94 49.56
N VAL A 542 16.51 -73.00 50.10
CA VAL A 542 15.93 -71.95 50.95
C VAL A 542 15.58 -72.53 52.31
N TYR A 543 16.19 -72.03 53.39
CA TYR A 543 15.95 -72.44 54.78
C TYR A 543 15.06 -71.43 55.51
N VAL A 544 14.04 -71.89 56.22
CA VAL A 544 13.08 -71.04 56.96
C VAL A 544 13.04 -71.37 58.46
N ASP A 545 13.26 -70.41 59.38
CA ASP A 545 13.41 -70.60 60.87
C ASP A 545 12.69 -69.48 61.71
N ASN A 546 12.38 -69.71 63.02
CA ASN A 546 11.64 -68.79 63.93
C ASN A 546 12.45 -68.36 65.19
N LYS A 547 12.65 -67.04 65.40
CA LYS A 547 13.35 -66.46 66.58
C LYS A 547 12.57 -65.39 67.35
N LYS A 548 11.27 -65.22 67.11
CA LYS A 548 10.45 -64.13 67.69
C LYS A 548 9.39 -64.65 68.65
N GLY A 549 9.11 -63.86 69.69
CA GLY A 549 8.04 -64.14 70.65
C GLY A 549 6.62 -63.91 70.10
N PRO A 550 5.59 -64.43 70.80
CA PRO A 550 4.22 -64.48 70.32
C PRO A 550 3.56 -63.09 70.29
N ILE A 551 2.67 -62.86 69.33
CA ILE A 551 1.99 -61.58 69.15
C ILE A 551 0.72 -61.56 70.00
N ILE A 552 0.56 -60.55 70.85
CA ILE A 552 -0.67 -60.30 71.61
C ILE A 552 -1.61 -59.42 70.79
N TYR A 553 -2.82 -59.92 70.53
CA TYR A 553 -3.87 -59.19 69.83
C TYR A 553 -4.90 -58.71 70.84
N ALA A 554 -4.82 -57.42 71.18
CA ALA A 554 -5.82 -56.71 71.94
C ALA A 554 -5.79 -55.20 71.61
N PRO A 555 -6.94 -54.52 71.61
CA PRO A 555 -6.98 -53.08 71.35
C PRO A 555 -6.29 -52.30 72.48
N GLU A 556 -5.57 -51.22 72.15
CA GLU A 556 -4.82 -50.43 73.14
C GLU A 556 -5.74 -49.67 74.13
N VAL A 557 -6.94 -49.28 73.68
CA VAL A 557 -7.96 -48.59 74.49
C VAL A 557 -9.34 -49.19 74.20
N VAL A 558 -10.17 -49.40 75.22
CA VAL A 558 -11.55 -49.93 75.08
C VAL A 558 -12.48 -49.30 76.12
N CYS A 559 -13.78 -49.16 75.81
CA CYS A 559 -14.79 -48.71 76.78
C CYS A 559 -15.26 -49.88 77.68
N GLU A 560 -15.56 -49.65 78.96
CA GLU A 560 -15.85 -50.73 79.92
C GLU A 560 -17.05 -51.61 79.50
N GLY A 561 -18.02 -51.06 78.77
CA GLY A 561 -19.16 -51.82 78.20
C GLY A 561 -18.78 -52.76 77.06
N ASP A 562 -17.69 -52.48 76.34
CA ASP A 562 -17.19 -53.25 75.20
C ASP A 562 -15.97 -54.11 75.53
N ALA A 563 -15.44 -54.03 76.77
CA ALA A 563 -14.31 -54.81 77.26
C ALA A 563 -14.55 -56.35 77.24
N GLY A 564 -15.74 -56.81 76.86
CA GLY A 564 -16.08 -58.22 76.60
C GLY A 564 -16.16 -58.63 75.12
N ASN A 565 -16.22 -57.69 74.17
CA ASN A 565 -16.35 -57.96 72.74
C ASN A 565 -14.97 -57.97 72.06
N GLY A 566 -14.27 -59.07 72.25
CA GLY A 566 -12.93 -59.29 71.71
C GLY A 566 -11.97 -59.69 72.81
N LYS A 567 -12.03 -60.95 73.24
CA LYS A 567 -11.12 -61.45 74.28
C LYS A 567 -9.69 -61.35 73.76
N PRO A 568 -8.78 -60.67 74.47
CA PRO A 568 -7.36 -60.66 74.16
C PRO A 568 -6.86 -62.08 73.96
N TYR A 569 -6.11 -62.32 72.89
CA TYR A 569 -5.49 -63.62 72.63
C TYR A 569 -4.09 -63.40 72.08
N ALA A 570 -3.21 -64.38 72.29
CA ALA A 570 -1.89 -64.39 71.67
C ALA A 570 -1.78 -65.52 70.66
N LEU A 571 -1.09 -65.28 69.56
CA LEU A 571 -0.71 -66.31 68.61
C LEU A 571 0.82 -66.39 68.52
N ASP A 572 1.32 -67.61 68.33
CA ASP A 572 2.72 -67.86 68.04
C ASP A 572 3.10 -67.22 66.70
N TYR A 573 4.24 -66.52 66.66
CA TYR A 573 4.63 -65.63 65.56
C TYR A 573 4.72 -66.33 64.20
N CYS A 574 5.19 -67.58 64.14
CA CYS A 574 5.32 -68.30 62.86
C CYS A 574 4.22 -69.32 62.59
N SER A 575 3.72 -70.02 63.63
CA SER A 575 2.72 -71.08 63.41
C SER A 575 1.28 -70.58 63.44
N ASN A 576 1.06 -69.32 63.85
CA ASN A 576 -0.24 -68.69 64.02
C ASN A 576 -1.17 -69.49 64.96
N LYS A 577 -0.59 -70.33 65.83
CA LYS A 577 -1.32 -71.17 66.77
C LYS A 577 -1.58 -70.40 68.06
N PRO A 578 -2.71 -70.64 68.74
CA PRO A 578 -3.03 -69.97 69.99
C PRO A 578 -2.00 -70.25 71.09
N VAL A 579 -1.49 -69.19 71.69
CA VAL A 579 -0.57 -69.20 72.82
C VAL A 579 -1.31 -68.71 74.07
N PRO A 580 -1.11 -69.35 75.25
CA PRO A 580 -1.75 -68.92 76.48
C PRO A 580 -1.42 -67.46 76.82
N LEU A 581 -2.46 -66.65 77.07
CA LEU A 581 -2.36 -65.24 77.44
C LEU A 581 -2.79 -65.02 78.89
N LYS A 582 -1.98 -64.28 79.67
CA LYS A 582 -2.28 -63.91 81.06
C LYS A 582 -2.52 -62.40 81.15
N GLY A 583 -3.63 -61.95 81.77
CA GLY A 583 -3.96 -60.54 81.95
C GLY A 583 -4.12 -60.14 83.42
N GLU A 584 -3.53 -59.01 83.84
CA GLU A 584 -3.57 -58.48 85.21
C GLU A 584 -4.07 -57.01 85.22
N LYS A 585 -5.18 -56.74 85.91
CA LYS A 585 -5.78 -55.40 86.04
C LYS A 585 -5.08 -54.58 87.11
N SER A 586 -4.84 -53.29 86.83
CA SER A 586 -4.29 -52.32 87.75
C SER A 586 -5.35 -51.82 88.74
N ASP A 587 -4.97 -51.71 90.02
CA ASP A 587 -5.83 -51.19 91.10
C ASP A 587 -5.95 -49.65 91.08
N LYS A 588 -5.19 -48.97 90.24
CA LYS A 588 -5.15 -47.50 90.16
C LYS A 588 -6.09 -46.99 89.08
N ILE A 589 -7.00 -46.08 89.47
CA ILE A 589 -7.90 -45.36 88.56
C ILE A 589 -7.31 -43.99 88.27
N TYR A 590 -7.31 -43.61 87.00
CA TYR A 590 -6.85 -42.32 86.50
C TYR A 590 -8.05 -41.49 86.04
N GLU A 591 -8.05 -40.20 86.33
CA GLU A 591 -9.07 -39.26 85.86
C GLU A 591 -8.66 -38.71 84.49
N CYS A 592 -9.62 -38.60 83.57
CA CYS A 592 -9.52 -37.81 82.35
C CYS A 592 -10.64 -36.77 82.36
N ASP A 593 -10.49 -35.65 81.64
CA ASP A 593 -11.53 -34.61 81.68
C ASP A 593 -12.81 -35.23 81.09
N GLY A 594 -13.92 -35.25 81.81
CA GLY A 594 -15.16 -35.93 81.35
C GLY A 594 -15.28 -37.46 81.56
N GLY A 595 -14.29 -38.16 82.13
CA GLY A 595 -14.37 -39.62 82.36
C GLY A 595 -13.27 -40.21 83.29
N LYS A 596 -13.21 -41.54 83.44
CA LYS A 596 -12.15 -42.23 84.23
C LYS A 596 -11.59 -43.42 83.48
N TYR A 597 -10.37 -43.88 83.78
CA TYR A 597 -9.86 -45.14 83.19
C TYR A 597 -8.94 -45.93 84.12
N TYR A 598 -8.77 -47.23 83.84
CA TYR A 598 -7.76 -48.11 84.46
C TYR A 598 -6.97 -48.87 83.40
N GLU A 599 -5.86 -49.52 83.78
CA GLU A 599 -4.98 -50.28 82.87
C GLU A 599 -5.01 -51.79 83.15
N VAL A 600 -4.83 -52.62 82.11
CA VAL A 600 -4.70 -54.08 82.18
C VAL A 600 -3.46 -54.52 81.41
N THR A 601 -2.55 -55.27 82.06
CA THR A 601 -1.31 -55.77 81.44
C THR A 601 -1.46 -57.23 81.02
N TYR A 602 -1.26 -57.51 79.74
CA TYR A 602 -1.28 -58.85 79.15
C TYR A 602 0.15 -59.38 78.88
N THR A 603 0.37 -60.68 79.07
CA THR A 603 1.67 -61.37 78.85
C THR A 603 1.46 -62.75 78.21
N ALA A 604 2.21 -63.07 77.15
CA ALA A 604 2.21 -64.37 76.49
C ALA A 604 3.64 -64.88 76.23
N THR A 605 3.81 -66.21 76.30
CA THR A 605 5.10 -66.90 76.12
C THR A 605 4.92 -68.11 75.21
N ASP A 606 5.70 -68.21 74.13
CA ASP A 606 5.60 -69.35 73.19
C ASP A 606 6.30 -70.62 73.71
N ASP A 607 6.11 -71.73 72.99
CA ASP A 607 6.70 -73.05 73.32
C ASP A 607 8.23 -73.07 73.18
N PHE A 608 8.82 -72.03 72.59
CA PHE A 608 10.26 -71.85 72.41
C PHE A 608 10.88 -70.94 73.49
N GLY A 609 10.05 -70.41 74.41
CA GLY A 609 10.46 -69.65 75.59
C GLY A 609 10.55 -68.13 75.38
N ASN A 610 10.14 -67.61 74.23
CA ASN A 610 10.15 -66.17 73.95
C ASN A 610 8.87 -65.52 74.50
N THR A 611 8.99 -64.34 75.13
CA THR A 611 7.88 -63.66 75.83
C THR A 611 7.54 -62.29 75.23
N THR A 612 6.27 -61.89 75.33
CA THR A 612 5.77 -60.57 74.90
C THR A 612 4.74 -60.04 75.88
N THR A 613 4.73 -58.71 76.13
CA THR A 613 3.80 -58.02 77.04
C THR A 613 3.14 -56.80 76.38
N MET A 614 1.91 -56.49 76.79
CA MET A 614 1.10 -55.37 76.27
C MET A 614 0.25 -54.74 77.39
N ILE A 615 0.03 -53.42 77.38
CA ILE A 615 -0.87 -52.73 78.33
C ILE A 615 -2.08 -52.18 77.56
N GLN A 616 -3.30 -52.42 78.06
CA GLN A 616 -4.56 -51.89 77.53
C GLN A 616 -5.19 -50.92 78.54
N ARG A 617 -5.70 -49.77 78.08
CA ARG A 617 -6.49 -48.84 78.88
C ARG A 617 -7.98 -49.09 78.72
N VAL A 618 -8.73 -49.10 79.83
CA VAL A 618 -10.17 -49.29 79.84
C VAL A 618 -10.86 -48.03 80.38
N ILE A 619 -11.60 -47.33 79.51
CA ILE A 619 -12.31 -46.07 79.81
C ILE A 619 -13.69 -46.36 80.41
N ILE A 620 -14.06 -45.61 81.44
CA ILE A 620 -15.28 -45.69 82.23
C ILE A 620 -16.09 -44.41 82.02
N ASP A 621 -17.33 -44.56 81.55
CA ASP A 621 -18.40 -43.55 81.52
C ASP A 621 -18.08 -42.24 80.74
N ASP A 622 -17.44 -42.32 79.57
CA ASP A 622 -17.27 -41.15 78.69
C ASP A 622 -18.54 -40.85 77.86
N ARG A 623 -19.10 -39.65 78.03
CA ARG A 623 -20.34 -39.20 77.36
C ARG A 623 -20.14 -37.95 76.51
N GLN A 624 -18.92 -37.47 76.40
CA GLN A 624 -18.62 -36.26 75.66
C GLN A 624 -18.16 -36.66 74.26
N ALA A 625 -18.88 -36.17 73.24
CA ALA A 625 -18.45 -36.41 71.87
C ALA A 625 -17.14 -35.66 71.56
N PRO A 626 -16.27 -36.24 70.72
CA PRO A 626 -15.04 -35.58 70.30
C PRO A 626 -15.32 -34.25 69.62
N SER A 627 -14.42 -33.28 69.74
CA SER A 627 -14.56 -31.97 69.08
C SER A 627 -13.81 -31.95 67.75
N LEU A 628 -14.53 -31.67 66.66
CA LEU A 628 -13.97 -31.45 65.34
C LEU A 628 -13.91 -29.96 65.02
N ALA A 629 -12.75 -29.50 64.55
CA ALA A 629 -12.59 -28.14 64.04
C ALA A 629 -11.70 -28.12 62.79
N PHE A 630 -11.94 -27.17 61.90
CA PHE A 630 -11.00 -26.87 60.83
C PHE A 630 -9.74 -26.23 61.43
N SER A 631 -8.55 -26.57 60.92
CA SER A 631 -7.33 -25.90 61.36
C SER A 631 -7.36 -24.41 61.00
N TYR A 632 -6.73 -23.57 61.84
CA TYR A 632 -6.72 -22.12 61.63
C TYR A 632 -6.10 -21.74 60.28
N ASP A 633 -5.00 -22.39 59.92
CA ASP A 633 -4.29 -22.15 58.65
C ASP A 633 -5.17 -22.48 57.44
N PHE A 634 -6.00 -23.53 57.53
CA PHE A 634 -6.91 -23.90 56.46
C PHE A 634 -8.04 -22.88 56.29
N MET A 635 -8.64 -22.43 57.40
CA MET A 635 -9.68 -21.40 57.37
C MET A 635 -9.13 -20.04 56.89
N ALA A 636 -7.94 -19.65 57.33
CA ALA A 636 -7.29 -18.41 56.92
C ALA A 636 -6.88 -18.43 55.45
N LYS A 637 -6.41 -19.57 54.93
CA LYS A 637 -6.00 -19.73 53.54
C LYS A 637 -7.16 -19.60 52.55
N TYR A 638 -8.34 -20.12 52.89
CA TYR A 638 -9.52 -20.11 52.00
C TYR A 638 -10.64 -19.17 52.46
N ASN A 639 -10.36 -18.33 53.45
CA ASN A 639 -11.22 -17.24 53.93
C ASN A 639 -12.68 -17.65 54.21
N PHE A 640 -12.86 -18.78 54.90
CA PHE A 640 -14.18 -19.22 55.38
C PHE A 640 -14.16 -19.33 56.91
N SER A 641 -15.33 -19.46 57.53
CA SER A 641 -15.45 -19.58 58.99
C SER A 641 -16.29 -20.78 59.40
N PRO A 642 -16.19 -21.27 60.64
CA PRO A 642 -17.01 -22.40 61.10
C PRO A 642 -18.52 -22.12 61.04
N ALA A 643 -18.93 -20.85 61.16
CA ALA A 643 -20.34 -20.44 61.08
C ALA A 643 -20.86 -20.38 59.63
N ASN A 644 -19.97 -20.29 58.65
CA ASN A 644 -20.29 -20.35 57.23
C ASN A 644 -19.22 -21.19 56.50
N PRO A 645 -19.29 -22.53 56.57
CA PRO A 645 -18.29 -23.43 56.02
C PRO A 645 -18.51 -23.63 54.51
N VAL A 646 -18.53 -22.51 53.78
CA VAL A 646 -18.69 -22.46 52.34
C VAL A 646 -17.46 -21.79 51.76
N ILE A 647 -16.80 -22.49 50.83
CA ILE A 647 -15.73 -21.91 50.02
C ILE A 647 -16.28 -21.73 48.61
N GLU A 648 -16.38 -20.47 48.19
CA GLU A 648 -16.76 -20.13 46.82
C GLU A 648 -15.48 -19.95 46.00
N VAL A 649 -15.37 -20.71 44.92
CA VAL A 649 -14.21 -20.67 44.03
C VAL A 649 -14.61 -20.56 42.58
N SER A 650 -13.69 -20.01 41.80
CA SER A 650 -13.79 -20.00 40.34
C SER A 650 -13.71 -21.43 39.78
N SER A 651 -14.20 -21.62 38.54
CA SER A 651 -14.15 -22.91 37.86
C SER A 651 -12.73 -23.43 37.62
N GLU A 652 -11.75 -22.55 37.50
CA GLU A 652 -10.34 -22.91 37.26
C GLU A 652 -9.68 -23.49 38.52
N GLU A 653 -10.04 -22.97 39.68
CA GLU A 653 -9.49 -23.39 40.97
C GLU A 653 -10.26 -24.57 41.57
N PHE A 654 -11.50 -24.81 41.13
CA PHE A 654 -12.41 -25.80 41.71
C PHE A 654 -11.82 -27.22 41.75
N ASN A 655 -11.38 -27.76 40.61
CA ASN A 655 -10.84 -29.13 40.57
C ASN A 655 -9.53 -29.26 41.36
N THR A 656 -8.69 -28.23 41.33
CA THR A 656 -7.43 -28.20 42.08
C THR A 656 -7.70 -28.18 43.58
N LEU A 657 -8.67 -27.38 44.03
CA LEU A 657 -9.06 -27.27 45.43
C LEU A 657 -9.78 -28.54 45.92
N VAL A 658 -10.75 -29.07 45.17
CA VAL A 658 -11.47 -30.31 45.52
C VAL A 658 -10.48 -31.48 45.64
N ASN A 659 -9.52 -31.59 44.73
CA ASN A 659 -8.48 -32.63 44.80
C ASN A 659 -7.49 -32.39 45.95
N ALA A 660 -7.15 -31.14 46.27
CA ALA A 660 -6.27 -30.80 47.39
C ALA A 660 -6.93 -31.13 48.74
N ILE A 661 -8.18 -30.69 48.96
CA ILE A 661 -9.01 -31.08 50.11
C ILE A 661 -9.18 -32.59 50.16
N GLY A 662 -9.28 -33.23 48.98
CA GLY A 662 -9.26 -34.67 48.75
C GLY A 662 -8.09 -35.42 49.38
N LYS A 663 -6.87 -34.86 49.26
CA LYS A 663 -5.60 -35.52 49.54
C LYS A 663 -5.03 -35.30 50.94
N ASP A 664 -5.29 -34.15 51.58
CA ASP A 664 -4.79 -33.85 52.93
C ASP A 664 -5.93 -33.77 53.97
N ALA A 665 -5.63 -34.08 55.24
CA ALA A 665 -6.59 -34.01 56.35
C ALA A 665 -6.51 -32.62 57.04
N TYR A 666 -7.45 -31.72 56.68
CA TYR A 666 -7.52 -30.34 57.17
C TYR A 666 -8.37 -30.12 58.44
N VAL A 667 -8.80 -31.23 59.06
CA VAL A 667 -9.68 -31.25 60.23
C VAL A 667 -8.93 -31.84 61.40
N GLU A 668 -8.91 -31.10 62.51
CA GLU A 668 -8.34 -31.55 63.77
C GLU A 668 -9.45 -32.14 64.64
N VAL A 669 -9.16 -33.29 65.25
CA VAL A 669 -10.04 -33.93 66.22
C VAL A 669 -9.34 -33.94 67.57
N LEU A 670 -10.02 -33.43 68.58
CA LEU A 670 -9.56 -33.47 69.96
C LEU A 670 -10.62 -34.14 70.81
N ASP A 671 -10.16 -34.99 71.71
CA ASP A 671 -11.00 -35.72 72.64
C ASP A 671 -10.36 -35.73 74.02
N ASN A 672 -11.20 -35.72 75.03
CA ASN A 672 -10.84 -35.51 76.42
C ASN A 672 -10.36 -36.80 77.12
N CYS A 673 -10.71 -37.98 76.60
CA CYS A 673 -10.36 -39.27 77.21
C CYS A 673 -9.71 -40.30 76.25
N SER A 674 -9.76 -40.09 74.93
CA SER A 674 -9.17 -40.97 73.90
C SER A 674 -7.91 -40.37 73.24
N VAL A 675 -6.88 -41.19 73.00
CA VAL A 675 -5.56 -40.69 72.51
C VAL A 675 -5.39 -40.76 70.98
N ALA A 676 -6.35 -41.35 70.26
CA ALA A 676 -6.40 -41.34 68.80
C ALA A 676 -7.81 -41.70 68.33
N ILE A 677 -8.47 -40.79 67.61
CA ILE A 677 -9.79 -41.03 67.03
C ILE A 677 -9.69 -40.99 65.50
N PRO A 678 -10.09 -42.08 64.81
CA PRO A 678 -10.09 -42.08 63.36
C PRO A 678 -11.18 -41.13 62.83
N ILE A 679 -10.79 -40.24 61.92
CA ILE A 679 -11.74 -39.37 61.21
C ILE A 679 -12.17 -40.08 59.94
N VAL A 680 -13.46 -40.33 59.80
CA VAL A 680 -14.06 -40.86 58.57
C VAL A 680 -14.49 -39.69 57.70
N LYS A 681 -13.89 -39.59 56.51
CA LYS A 681 -14.23 -38.58 55.50
C LYS A 681 -15.12 -39.20 54.43
N THR A 682 -16.22 -38.52 54.13
CA THR A 682 -17.06 -38.79 52.95
C THR A 682 -17.05 -37.58 52.03
N GLN A 683 -17.09 -37.85 50.72
CA GLN A 683 -17.13 -36.80 49.71
C GLN A 683 -18.15 -37.17 48.64
N GLU A 684 -18.98 -36.21 48.25
CA GLU A 684 -20.03 -36.39 47.27
C GLU A 684 -20.09 -35.17 46.34
N LEU A 685 -20.06 -35.43 45.04
CA LEU A 685 -20.39 -34.43 44.03
C LEU A 685 -21.91 -34.40 43.91
N LEU A 686 -22.53 -33.26 44.20
CA LEU A 686 -23.97 -33.09 44.02
C LEU A 686 -24.31 -32.62 42.61
N ASP A 687 -25.57 -32.83 42.20
CA ASP A 687 -26.05 -32.52 40.85
C ASP A 687 -25.81 -31.04 40.48
N THR A 688 -25.24 -30.83 39.30
CA THR A 688 -25.12 -29.51 38.68
C THR A 688 -26.51 -28.93 38.45
N TYR A 689 -26.79 -27.76 39.03
CA TYR A 689 -28.06 -27.06 38.86
C TYR A 689 -27.86 -25.65 38.32
N CYS A 690 -28.92 -25.11 37.74
CA CYS A 690 -28.85 -23.98 36.81
C CYS A 690 -29.88 -22.92 37.18
N ASP A 691 -29.47 -21.69 37.50
CA ASP A 691 -30.38 -20.56 37.78
C ASP A 691 -30.55 -19.63 36.56
N GLU A 692 -31.07 -18.40 36.64
CA GLU A 692 -31.24 -17.57 35.42
C GLU A 692 -29.92 -17.15 34.73
N LYS A 693 -28.77 -17.15 35.42
CA LYS A 693 -27.49 -16.60 34.90
C LYS A 693 -26.26 -17.47 35.12
N LEU A 694 -26.28 -18.38 36.10
CA LEU A 694 -25.13 -19.15 36.57
C LEU A 694 -25.44 -20.66 36.59
N ILE A 695 -24.39 -21.45 36.34
CA ILE A 695 -24.31 -22.89 36.54
C ILE A 695 -23.60 -23.09 37.87
N HIS A 696 -24.26 -23.78 38.78
CA HIS A 696 -23.73 -24.09 40.11
C HIS A 696 -23.34 -25.56 40.16
N THR A 697 -22.17 -25.83 40.71
CA THR A 697 -21.73 -27.18 41.05
C THR A 697 -21.22 -27.18 42.47
N ASP A 698 -21.91 -27.94 43.33
CA ASP A 698 -21.63 -28.01 44.75
C ASP A 698 -20.92 -29.34 45.04
N TYR A 699 -19.81 -29.26 45.76
CA TYR A 699 -19.05 -30.43 46.20
C TYR A 699 -19.05 -30.48 47.72
N HIS A 700 -19.58 -31.56 48.27
CA HIS A 700 -19.81 -31.70 49.71
C HIS A 700 -18.74 -32.59 50.33
N PHE A 701 -18.06 -32.07 51.35
CA PHE A 701 -17.18 -32.83 52.22
C PHE A 701 -17.79 -32.92 53.61
N ALA A 702 -17.83 -34.13 54.16
CA ALA A 702 -18.24 -34.37 55.53
C ALA A 702 -17.19 -35.22 56.25
N TRP A 703 -16.84 -34.82 57.46
CA TRP A 703 -15.96 -35.57 58.36
C TRP A 703 -16.75 -35.94 59.59
N THR A 704 -16.67 -37.22 59.99
CA THR A 704 -17.26 -37.73 61.23
C THR A 704 -16.16 -38.36 62.06
N ALA A 705 -16.10 -38.02 63.33
CA ALA A 705 -15.24 -38.69 64.31
C ALA A 705 -16.11 -39.33 65.37
N THR A 706 -15.77 -40.54 65.78
CA THR A 706 -16.51 -41.29 66.81
C THR A 706 -15.50 -41.86 67.79
N ASP A 707 -15.64 -41.52 69.06
CA ASP A 707 -14.76 -42.04 70.10
C ASP A 707 -14.97 -43.55 70.34
N VAL A 708 -14.10 -44.15 71.15
CA VAL A 708 -14.16 -45.59 71.46
C VAL A 708 -15.36 -46.00 72.31
N CYS A 709 -16.11 -45.05 72.89
CA CYS A 709 -17.34 -45.27 73.65
C CYS A 709 -18.61 -44.98 72.82
N GLY A 710 -18.46 -44.61 71.54
CA GLY A 710 -19.54 -44.46 70.57
C GLY A 710 -20.12 -43.05 70.45
N ASN A 711 -19.56 -42.02 71.11
CA ASN A 711 -20.03 -40.65 70.91
C ASN A 711 -19.44 -40.08 69.63
N SER A 712 -20.27 -39.44 68.79
CA SER A 712 -19.85 -38.95 67.48
C SER A 712 -20.14 -37.48 67.27
N SER A 713 -19.23 -36.79 66.59
CA SER A 713 -19.44 -35.43 66.08
C SER A 713 -19.13 -35.38 64.59
N GLY A 714 -19.66 -34.36 63.91
CA GLY A 714 -19.48 -34.18 62.48
C GLY A 714 -19.16 -32.74 62.11
N LEU A 715 -18.41 -32.57 61.02
CA LEU A 715 -18.04 -31.29 60.45
C LEU A 715 -18.23 -31.34 58.93
N ASN A 716 -18.87 -30.32 58.36
CA ASN A 716 -19.19 -30.27 56.93
C ASN A 716 -18.57 -29.03 56.27
N LEU A 717 -18.13 -29.18 55.03
CA LEU A 717 -17.63 -28.10 54.18
C LEU A 717 -18.27 -28.22 52.79
N ILE A 718 -18.78 -27.11 52.26
CA ILE A 718 -19.31 -27.06 50.91
C ILE A 718 -18.36 -26.22 50.06
N VAL A 719 -17.84 -26.80 48.99
CA VAL A 719 -17.11 -26.05 47.97
C VAL A 719 -18.09 -25.78 46.84
N LYS A 720 -18.39 -24.50 46.59
CA LYS A 720 -19.30 -24.07 45.54
C LYS A 720 -18.51 -23.49 44.39
N MET A 721 -18.79 -23.99 43.21
CA MET A 721 -18.38 -23.36 41.96
C MET A 721 -19.61 -22.74 41.32
N SER A 722 -19.55 -21.45 41.04
CA SER A 722 -20.50 -20.80 40.15
C SER A 722 -19.76 -20.31 38.91
N THR A 723 -20.30 -20.65 37.75
CA THR A 723 -19.79 -20.19 36.45
C THR A 723 -20.93 -19.68 35.59
N SER A 724 -20.64 -18.82 34.62
CA SER A 724 -21.67 -18.25 33.75
C SER A 724 -22.40 -19.35 32.95
N LYS A 725 -23.72 -19.25 32.86
CA LYS A 725 -24.53 -20.08 31.93
C LYS A 725 -24.27 -19.81 30.48
N VAL A 726 -24.00 -18.54 30.18
CA VAL A 726 -23.64 -18.10 28.85
C VAL A 726 -22.18 -18.48 28.69
N PRO A 727 -21.86 -19.47 27.82
CA PRO A 727 -20.48 -19.75 27.51
C PRO A 727 -19.83 -18.48 27.00
N ASP A 728 -18.61 -18.23 27.46
CA ASP A 728 -17.81 -17.18 26.85
C ASP A 728 -17.51 -17.61 25.42
N MET A 729 -18.23 -17.04 24.46
CA MET A 729 -18.02 -17.27 23.03
C MET A 729 -16.97 -16.30 22.46
N SER A 730 -16.22 -15.57 23.30
CA SER A 730 -15.14 -14.69 22.85
C SER A 730 -14.01 -15.45 22.14
N PHE A 731 -13.88 -16.76 22.39
CA PHE A 731 -12.98 -17.63 21.63
C PHE A 731 -13.43 -17.86 20.19
N VAL A 732 -14.72 -17.68 19.89
CA VAL A 732 -15.23 -17.79 18.52
C VAL A 732 -14.65 -16.61 17.76
N PRO A 733 -13.77 -16.88 16.77
CA PRO A 733 -13.09 -15.80 16.09
C PRO A 733 -14.11 -14.91 15.37
N LYS A 734 -13.85 -13.60 15.33
CA LYS A 734 -14.71 -12.67 14.58
C LYS A 734 -14.77 -13.06 13.12
N ASP A 735 -15.88 -12.71 12.45
CA ASP A 735 -15.99 -12.79 10.99
C ASP A 735 -14.71 -12.24 10.37
N THR A 736 -14.11 -13.04 9.50
CA THR A 736 -12.78 -12.80 8.97
C THR A 736 -12.83 -13.00 7.47
N THR A 737 -12.09 -12.17 6.76
CA THR A 737 -11.88 -12.40 5.34
C THR A 737 -10.52 -13.04 5.19
N VAL A 738 -10.47 -14.20 4.53
CA VAL A 738 -9.20 -14.85 4.20
C VAL A 738 -8.94 -14.71 2.71
N TYR A 739 -7.72 -14.32 2.40
CA TYR A 739 -7.22 -14.11 1.05
C TYR A 739 -6.12 -15.14 0.73
N CYS A 740 -5.84 -15.39 -0.55
CA CYS A 740 -4.55 -15.96 -0.98
C CYS A 740 -4.23 -17.42 -0.59
N LEU A 741 -5.23 -18.29 -0.38
CA LEU A 741 -5.02 -19.67 0.14
C LEU A 741 -4.32 -19.73 1.52
N SER A 742 -4.33 -18.62 2.28
CA SER A 742 -3.88 -18.59 3.68
C SER A 742 -4.46 -19.79 4.44
N LYS A 743 -3.63 -20.53 5.18
CA LYS A 743 -4.10 -21.66 5.99
C LYS A 743 -5.22 -21.15 6.87
N VAL A 744 -6.46 -21.58 6.58
CA VAL A 744 -7.61 -21.18 7.37
C VAL A 744 -7.31 -21.57 8.82
N PRO A 745 -7.41 -20.64 9.78
CA PRO A 745 -7.00 -20.89 11.16
C PRO A 745 -7.56 -22.24 11.62
N ILE A 746 -6.67 -23.09 12.16
CA ILE A 746 -7.05 -24.43 12.61
C ILE A 746 -8.14 -24.25 13.66
N ILE A 747 -9.22 -25.04 13.57
CA ILE A 747 -10.29 -25.03 14.56
C ILE A 747 -9.67 -25.36 15.92
N ALA A 748 -9.40 -24.33 16.73
CA ALA A 748 -9.06 -24.52 18.12
C ALA A 748 -10.37 -24.83 18.85
N THR A 749 -10.63 -26.10 19.13
CA THR A 749 -11.66 -26.46 20.09
C THR A 749 -11.12 -26.14 21.48
N PRO A 750 -11.65 -25.15 22.20
CA PRO A 750 -11.25 -24.92 23.59
C PRO A 750 -11.47 -26.19 24.41
N ALA A 751 -10.59 -26.45 25.37
CA ALA A 751 -10.84 -27.50 26.35
C ALA A 751 -12.17 -27.19 27.07
N LEU A 752 -13.07 -28.17 27.14
CA LEU A 752 -14.33 -28.02 27.87
C LEU A 752 -14.02 -27.67 29.33
N THR A 753 -14.39 -26.46 29.75
CA THR A 753 -14.33 -26.03 31.14
C THR A 753 -15.52 -26.60 31.91
N CYS A 754 -15.39 -26.68 33.25
CA CYS A 754 -16.48 -27.16 34.10
C CYS A 754 -17.76 -26.35 33.84
N GLY A 755 -18.86 -27.03 33.50
CA GLY A 755 -20.16 -26.43 33.18
C GLY A 755 -20.61 -26.59 31.72
N PHE A 756 -19.75 -27.04 30.82
CA PHE A 756 -20.09 -27.31 29.41
C PHE A 756 -19.85 -28.79 29.07
N VAL A 757 -20.85 -29.44 28.49
CA VAL A 757 -20.86 -30.90 28.29
C VAL A 757 -20.53 -31.31 26.86
N LYS A 758 -20.78 -30.41 25.89
CA LYS A 758 -20.52 -30.70 24.48
C LYS A 758 -20.16 -29.44 23.73
N ILE A 759 -19.14 -29.53 22.88
CA ILE A 759 -18.85 -28.54 21.86
C ILE A 759 -18.85 -29.24 20.51
N ASP A 760 -19.79 -28.85 19.66
CA ASP A 760 -19.86 -29.30 18.26
C ASP A 760 -19.38 -28.18 17.35
N THR A 761 -18.58 -28.54 16.35
CA THR A 761 -18.18 -27.61 15.29
C THR A 761 -18.75 -28.09 13.96
N LYS A 762 -19.42 -27.19 13.25
CA LYS A 762 -20.01 -27.48 11.93
C LYS A 762 -19.49 -26.46 10.94
N VAL A 763 -18.91 -26.95 9.84
CA VAL A 763 -18.49 -26.11 8.71
C VAL A 763 -19.53 -26.25 7.61
N VAL A 764 -20.05 -25.13 7.12
CA VAL A 764 -20.99 -25.05 6.01
C VAL A 764 -20.41 -24.13 4.95
N ASN A 765 -20.11 -24.67 3.78
CA ASN A 765 -19.64 -23.88 2.65
C ASN A 765 -20.85 -23.51 1.79
N GLU A 766 -21.05 -22.22 1.54
CA GLU A 766 -22.01 -21.79 0.54
C GLU A 766 -21.58 -22.21 -0.87
N THR A 767 -22.53 -22.33 -1.78
CA THR A 767 -22.23 -22.57 -3.20
C THR A 767 -21.37 -21.41 -3.76
N PRO A 768 -20.23 -21.71 -4.42
CA PRO A 768 -19.36 -20.67 -4.96
C PRO A 768 -20.08 -19.74 -5.93
N LYS A 769 -19.83 -18.43 -5.78
CA LYS A 769 -20.26 -17.37 -6.69
C LYS A 769 -19.48 -17.50 -8.02
N ALA A 770 -19.97 -16.87 -9.09
CA ALA A 770 -19.39 -17.02 -10.44
C ALA A 770 -17.92 -16.56 -10.58
N ASN A 771 -17.40 -15.78 -9.63
CA ASN A 771 -16.01 -15.31 -9.55
C ASN A 771 -15.10 -16.20 -8.68
N GLY A 772 -15.60 -17.31 -8.14
CA GLY A 772 -14.85 -18.23 -7.28
C GLY A 772 -14.91 -17.89 -5.79
N ASP A 773 -15.51 -16.76 -5.40
CA ASP A 773 -15.74 -16.41 -3.99
C ASP A 773 -16.76 -17.36 -3.38
N TYR A 774 -16.54 -17.74 -2.12
CA TYR A 774 -17.54 -18.45 -1.34
C TYR A 774 -17.42 -18.08 0.14
N ASP A 775 -18.51 -18.22 0.85
CA ASP A 775 -18.53 -17.98 2.29
C ASP A 775 -18.47 -19.35 3.00
N GLU A 776 -17.47 -19.54 3.86
CA GLU A 776 -17.37 -20.67 4.78
C GLU A 776 -17.93 -20.23 6.13
N VAL A 777 -19.11 -20.73 6.48
CA VAL A 777 -19.73 -20.46 7.78
C VAL A 777 -19.34 -21.57 8.74
N ARG A 778 -18.53 -21.23 9.73
CA ARG A 778 -18.19 -22.11 10.86
C ARG A 778 -19.13 -21.82 12.00
N ILE A 779 -19.79 -22.85 12.53
CA ILE A 779 -20.74 -22.73 13.63
C ILE A 779 -20.19 -23.55 14.79
N TRP A 780 -19.88 -22.86 15.89
CA TRP A 780 -19.60 -23.50 17.18
C TRP A 780 -20.89 -23.56 17.95
N THR A 781 -21.33 -24.78 18.27
CA THR A 781 -22.49 -25.01 19.12
C THR A 781 -21.99 -25.58 20.43
N ILE A 782 -22.06 -24.78 21.50
CA ILE A 782 -21.79 -25.26 22.85
C ILE A 782 -23.12 -25.63 23.50
N GLU A 783 -23.18 -26.83 24.05
CA GLU A 783 -24.24 -27.27 24.94
C GLU A 783 -23.73 -27.14 26.38
N ASN A 784 -24.37 -26.26 27.16
CA ASN A 784 -24.09 -26.15 28.59
C ASN A 784 -24.64 -27.38 29.34
N ALA A 785 -24.20 -27.61 30.56
CA ALA A 785 -24.64 -28.74 31.39
C ALA A 785 -26.16 -28.73 31.67
N CYS A 786 -26.84 -27.62 31.41
CA CYS A 786 -28.30 -27.46 31.51
C CYS A 786 -29.04 -27.86 30.22
N GLY A 787 -28.33 -28.28 29.17
CA GLY A 787 -28.90 -28.66 27.87
C GLY A 787 -29.24 -27.49 26.94
N GLU A 788 -28.90 -26.26 27.32
CA GLU A 788 -29.10 -25.08 26.49
C GLU A 788 -27.98 -24.97 25.46
N ARG A 789 -28.35 -24.72 24.20
CA ARG A 789 -27.40 -24.64 23.09
C ARG A 789 -27.18 -23.19 22.69
N TYR A 790 -25.92 -22.79 22.71
CA TYR A 790 -25.47 -21.50 22.25
C TYR A 790 -24.65 -21.70 20.99
N SER A 791 -25.12 -21.12 19.91
CA SER A 791 -24.40 -21.11 18.65
C SER A 791 -23.83 -19.73 18.40
N ALA A 792 -22.53 -19.66 18.15
CA ALA A 792 -21.94 -18.50 17.49
C ALA A 792 -21.30 -18.97 16.19
N SER A 793 -21.42 -18.14 15.17
CA SER A 793 -20.86 -18.41 13.86
C SER A 793 -19.75 -17.42 13.57
N GLN A 794 -18.72 -17.92 12.91
CA GLN A 794 -17.78 -17.12 12.18
C GLN A 794 -18.11 -17.31 10.70
N THR A 795 -18.39 -16.22 10.01
CA THR A 795 -18.38 -16.20 8.56
C THR A 795 -16.94 -15.93 8.13
N ILE A 796 -16.36 -16.89 7.43
CA ILE A 796 -15.10 -16.70 6.73
C ILE A 796 -15.44 -16.37 5.29
N HIS A 797 -15.24 -15.11 4.92
CA HIS A 797 -15.35 -14.69 3.54
C HIS A 797 -14.11 -15.18 2.80
N HIS A 798 -14.24 -16.25 2.00
CA HIS A 798 -13.21 -16.64 1.05
C HIS A 798 -13.40 -15.78 -0.20
N LEU A 799 -12.80 -14.59 -0.16
CA LEU A 799 -12.74 -13.72 -1.31
C LEU A 799 -11.58 -14.18 -2.19
N ASN A 800 -11.91 -14.54 -3.43
CA ASN A 800 -10.97 -14.79 -4.49
C ASN A 800 -10.44 -13.44 -5.02
N ASN A 801 -9.65 -12.77 -4.17
CA ASN A 801 -8.70 -11.70 -4.48
C ASN A 801 -8.10 -11.27 -3.13
N ASP A 802 -6.89 -11.65 -2.75
CA ASP A 802 -5.71 -11.12 -3.44
C ASP A 802 -4.50 -12.08 -3.38
N ALA A 803 -3.93 -12.41 -4.54
CA ALA A 803 -2.79 -13.30 -4.73
C ALA A 803 -1.41 -12.57 -4.62
N SER A 804 -1.31 -11.44 -3.89
CA SER A 804 -0.29 -10.42 -4.20
C SER A 804 0.79 -10.09 -3.15
N LEU A 805 0.73 -10.52 -1.87
CA LEU A 805 1.77 -10.12 -0.88
C LEU A 805 3.14 -10.72 -1.22
N SER A 806 4.10 -9.84 -1.50
CA SER A 806 5.47 -10.11 -1.92
C SER A 806 6.41 -9.09 -1.27
N CYS A 807 7.54 -9.55 -0.75
CA CYS A 807 8.61 -8.68 -0.28
C CYS A 807 9.84 -8.78 -1.17
N SER A 808 10.59 -7.70 -1.26
CA SER A 808 11.92 -7.69 -1.86
C SER A 808 12.84 -6.78 -1.05
N ILE A 809 14.03 -7.28 -0.75
CA ILE A 809 15.11 -6.45 -0.24
C ILE A 809 15.75 -5.72 -1.41
N ILE A 810 15.92 -4.42 -1.27
CA ILE A 810 16.58 -3.55 -2.24
C ILE A 810 17.91 -3.07 -1.63
N ALA A 811 18.99 -3.79 -1.89
CA ALA A 811 20.33 -3.36 -1.50
C ALA A 811 20.99 -2.53 -2.62
N PRO A 812 21.53 -1.32 -2.37
CA PRO A 812 22.27 -0.56 -3.38
C PRO A 812 23.57 -1.26 -3.78
N GLN A 813 24.08 -0.86 -4.95
CA GLN A 813 25.48 -1.11 -5.32
C GLN A 813 26.39 -0.43 -4.29
N VAL A 814 27.26 -1.23 -3.70
CA VAL A 814 28.18 -0.83 -2.64
C VAL A 814 29.60 -1.02 -3.13
N PHE A 815 30.49 -0.07 -2.90
CA PHE A 815 31.88 -0.28 -3.32
C PHE A 815 32.55 -1.30 -2.40
N CYS A 816 33.44 -2.12 -2.95
CA CYS A 816 34.25 -3.00 -2.13
C CYS A 816 35.14 -2.17 -1.24
N ASN A 817 35.12 -2.51 0.05
CA ASN A 817 35.69 -1.72 1.13
C ASN A 817 35.01 -0.35 1.34
N SER A 818 33.67 -0.31 1.25
CA SER A 818 32.84 0.88 1.54
C SER A 818 31.87 0.70 2.72
N SER A 819 31.47 1.80 3.36
CA SER A 819 30.62 1.82 4.58
C SER A 819 29.42 2.76 4.43
N GLU A 820 28.40 2.59 5.28
CA GLU A 820 27.15 3.36 5.32
C GLU A 820 26.18 3.17 4.15
N ASN A 821 26.24 2.01 3.52
CA ASN A 821 25.37 1.68 2.41
C ASN A 821 23.95 1.34 2.90
N ILE A 822 22.93 1.97 2.32
CA ILE A 822 21.54 1.90 2.79
C ILE A 822 20.75 0.88 1.99
N ILE A 823 20.46 -0.27 2.59
CA ILE A 823 19.57 -1.32 2.08
C ILE A 823 18.11 -0.95 2.40
N ASN A 824 17.21 -1.09 1.46
CA ASN A 824 15.77 -0.83 1.59
C ASN A 824 14.96 -2.11 1.43
N VAL A 825 13.66 -2.03 1.66
CA VAL A 825 12.69 -3.10 1.45
C VAL A 825 11.49 -2.51 0.76
N ASP A 826 11.07 -3.19 -0.29
CA ASP A 826 9.73 -3.02 -0.82
C ASP A 826 8.84 -4.20 -0.47
N VAL A 827 7.62 -3.87 -0.08
CA VAL A 827 6.55 -4.81 0.21
C VAL A 827 5.37 -4.41 -0.65
N THR A 828 4.88 -5.35 -1.44
CA THR A 828 3.80 -5.10 -2.41
C THR A 828 2.73 -6.17 -2.26
N GLY A 829 1.47 -5.77 -2.39
CA GLY A 829 0.33 -6.61 -2.05
C GLY A 829 0.13 -6.78 -0.55
N GLY A 830 -0.97 -7.42 -0.15
CA GLY A 830 -1.37 -7.50 1.25
C GLY A 830 -1.91 -6.18 1.81
N SER A 831 -2.23 -6.15 3.11
CA SER A 831 -2.79 -4.96 3.78
C SER A 831 -1.76 -4.34 4.73
N GLY A 832 -1.44 -3.05 4.56
CA GLY A 832 -0.49 -2.34 5.46
C GLY A 832 -1.08 -2.02 6.85
N GLU A 833 -0.31 -1.89 7.94
CA GLU A 833 1.17 -1.79 8.13
C GLU A 833 1.94 -3.14 8.13
N TYR A 834 3.25 -3.12 7.84
CA TYR A 834 4.12 -4.30 7.69
C TYR A 834 5.20 -4.41 8.80
N THR A 835 5.65 -5.63 9.11
CA THR A 835 6.80 -5.90 10.02
C THR A 835 7.97 -6.58 9.30
N TYR A 836 9.21 -6.25 9.68
CA TYR A 836 10.44 -6.60 8.94
C TYR A 836 11.47 -7.30 9.85
N TYR A 837 12.04 -8.44 9.42
CA TYR A 837 13.11 -9.16 10.14
C TYR A 837 14.28 -9.51 9.22
N TRP A 838 15.51 -9.09 9.58
CA TRP A 838 16.71 -9.15 8.72
C TRP A 838 17.79 -10.10 9.27
N GLU A 839 18.41 -10.90 8.41
CA GLU A 839 19.43 -11.90 8.72
C GLU A 839 20.56 -11.90 7.66
N VAL A 840 21.80 -12.28 7.99
CA VAL A 840 22.98 -12.24 7.10
C VAL A 840 23.45 -13.67 6.81
N LEU A 841 23.55 -14.08 5.54
CA LEU A 841 23.73 -15.49 5.15
C LEU A 841 25.11 -15.88 4.59
N ASN A 842 25.91 -14.93 4.09
CA ASN A 842 27.22 -15.17 3.48
C ASN A 842 28.03 -13.86 3.47
N GLY A 843 29.36 -13.93 3.67
CA GLY A 843 30.30 -12.81 3.53
C GLY A 843 30.76 -12.23 4.88
N SER A 844 31.83 -11.40 4.88
CA SER A 844 32.30 -10.65 6.05
C SER A 844 31.82 -9.19 5.98
N CYS A 845 30.67 -8.88 6.57
CA CYS A 845 30.12 -7.52 6.69
C CYS A 845 29.64 -7.23 8.14
N HIS A 846 29.41 -5.95 8.49
CA HIS A 846 28.74 -5.52 9.73
C HIS A 846 27.55 -4.60 9.44
N ILE A 847 26.35 -4.95 9.95
CA ILE A 847 25.15 -4.08 9.93
C ILE A 847 25.38 -2.89 10.88
N ILE A 848 25.11 -1.67 10.44
CA ILE A 848 25.41 -0.42 11.16
C ILE A 848 24.18 0.08 11.94
N SER A 849 22.97 0.08 11.34
CA SER A 849 21.68 0.45 11.98
C SER A 849 20.45 0.10 11.11
N GLY A 850 19.20 0.17 11.62
CA GLY A 850 17.96 -0.11 10.85
C GLY A 850 17.38 -1.53 10.98
N GLN A 851 17.75 -2.26 12.03
CA GLN A 851 17.24 -3.62 12.29
C GLN A 851 15.76 -3.54 12.73
N GLY A 852 14.84 -4.13 11.95
CA GLY A 852 13.40 -4.14 12.23
C GLY A 852 12.55 -3.17 11.40
N THR A 853 13.18 -2.41 10.48
CA THR A 853 12.53 -1.40 9.62
C THR A 853 12.67 -1.76 8.13
N SER A 854 11.90 -1.12 7.24
CA SER A 854 12.00 -1.31 5.77
C SER A 854 13.26 -0.72 5.15
N GLN A 855 14.22 -0.28 5.97
CA GLN A 855 15.48 0.31 5.56
C GLN A 855 16.56 -0.02 6.61
N LEU A 856 17.73 -0.47 6.17
CA LEU A 856 18.83 -1.10 6.92
C LEU A 856 20.19 -0.58 6.39
N LYS A 857 21.04 0.02 7.23
CA LYS A 857 22.39 0.51 6.86
C LYS A 857 23.47 -0.53 7.16
N ILE A 858 24.42 -0.76 6.24
CA ILE A 858 25.47 -1.79 6.36
C ILE A 858 26.86 -1.34 5.83
N SER A 859 27.93 -2.01 6.29
CA SER A 859 29.31 -1.87 5.76
C SER A 859 29.77 -3.14 5.06
N ILE A 860 30.55 -3.04 3.96
CA ILE A 860 30.96 -4.19 3.13
C ILE A 860 32.46 -4.22 2.77
N ALA A 861 33.08 -5.42 2.78
CA ALA A 861 34.49 -5.67 2.47
C ALA A 861 34.72 -5.92 0.95
N PHE A 862 35.62 -6.83 0.53
CA PHE A 862 35.97 -7.10 -0.90
C PHE A 862 35.27 -8.33 -1.52
N LYS A 863 34.19 -8.80 -0.89
CA LYS A 863 33.36 -9.94 -1.33
C LYS A 863 31.89 -9.61 -1.13
N THR A 864 31.06 -10.18 -1.99
CA THR A 864 29.60 -10.09 -1.92
C THR A 864 29.07 -10.64 -0.60
N LEU A 865 28.25 -9.84 0.07
CA LEU A 865 27.49 -10.18 1.26
C LEU A 865 26.13 -10.76 0.86
N GLN A 866 25.49 -11.59 1.67
CA GLN A 866 24.10 -12.02 1.48
C GLN A 866 23.24 -11.65 2.69
N LEU A 867 22.05 -11.11 2.46
CA LEU A 867 21.05 -10.74 3.45
C LEU A 867 19.72 -11.42 3.14
N LYS A 868 19.06 -11.95 4.15
CA LYS A 868 17.69 -12.47 4.13
C LYS A 868 16.79 -11.51 4.89
N LEU A 869 15.55 -11.38 4.44
CA LEU A 869 14.51 -10.58 5.05
C LEU A 869 13.20 -11.33 4.99
N THR A 870 12.51 -11.35 6.11
CA THR A 870 11.14 -11.86 6.19
C THR A 870 10.22 -10.70 6.50
N VAL A 871 9.17 -10.53 5.69
CA VAL A 871 8.17 -9.46 5.82
C VAL A 871 6.77 -10.05 6.01
N ALA A 872 6.03 -9.51 6.97
CA ALA A 872 4.63 -9.86 7.21
C ALA A 872 3.73 -8.63 7.05
N ASP A 873 2.57 -8.79 6.39
CA ASP A 873 1.52 -7.76 6.32
C ASP A 873 0.59 -7.77 7.55
N ALA A 874 -0.31 -6.78 7.63
CA ALA A 874 -1.23 -6.62 8.76
C ALA A 874 -2.24 -7.78 8.90
N ASN A 875 -2.41 -8.60 7.86
CA ASN A 875 -3.29 -9.76 7.83
C ASN A 875 -2.55 -11.09 8.10
N GLY A 876 -1.24 -11.05 8.37
CA GLY A 876 -0.42 -12.21 8.71
C GLY A 876 0.04 -13.06 7.53
N CYS A 877 -0.12 -12.58 6.29
CA CYS A 877 0.53 -13.18 5.13
C CYS A 877 2.04 -12.87 5.22
N THR A 878 2.92 -13.84 4.96
CA THR A 878 4.37 -13.64 5.05
C THR A 878 5.04 -13.89 3.71
N SER A 879 5.91 -12.99 3.29
CA SER A 879 6.83 -13.18 2.18
C SER A 879 8.27 -13.17 2.70
N GLU A 880 9.10 -14.09 2.21
CA GLU A 880 10.55 -14.11 2.46
C GLU A 880 11.29 -13.66 1.21
N CYS A 881 12.31 -12.83 1.40
CA CYS A 881 13.11 -12.29 0.33
C CYS A 881 14.59 -12.28 0.73
N LEU A 882 15.43 -12.70 -0.21
CA LEU A 882 16.87 -12.85 -0.04
C LEU A 882 17.55 -11.94 -1.05
N VAL A 883 18.62 -11.26 -0.66
CA VAL A 883 19.45 -10.45 -1.53
C VAL A 883 20.92 -10.76 -1.28
N ASN A 884 21.69 -10.87 -2.34
CA ASN A 884 23.14 -10.73 -2.26
C ASN A 884 23.46 -9.25 -2.44
N VAL A 885 24.19 -8.64 -1.51
CA VAL A 885 24.78 -7.32 -1.63
C VAL A 885 26.24 -7.44 -2.12
N PRO A 886 26.50 -7.47 -3.44
CA PRO A 886 27.85 -7.51 -3.99
C PRO A 886 28.56 -6.18 -3.84
N CYS A 887 29.89 -6.23 -3.65
CA CYS A 887 30.73 -5.05 -3.65
C CYS A 887 31.61 -4.97 -4.91
N SER A 888 32.06 -3.76 -5.31
CA SER A 888 32.92 -3.56 -6.52
C SER A 888 34.28 -2.85 -6.26
N LEU A 889 35.37 -3.30 -6.92
CA LEU A 889 36.79 -3.09 -6.53
C LEU A 889 37.62 -2.02 -7.28
N GLU A 890 37.15 -1.41 -8.38
CA GLU A 890 37.94 -0.40 -9.13
C GLU A 890 37.23 0.98 -9.16
N GLY A 891 37.89 1.99 -8.54
CA GLY A 891 37.56 3.42 -8.57
C GLY A 891 38.40 4.18 -9.63
N VAL A 892 38.29 5.49 -9.88
CA VAL A 892 38.32 6.68 -8.99
C VAL A 892 37.92 7.90 -9.89
N ASP A 893 37.19 8.96 -9.52
CA ASP A 893 37.34 9.91 -8.40
C ASP A 893 36.03 10.70 -8.20
N PRO A 894 35.64 11.02 -6.95
CA PRO A 894 35.52 12.44 -6.64
C PRO A 894 36.10 12.80 -5.28
N LEU A 895 37.36 13.19 -5.25
CA LEU A 895 37.83 14.27 -4.40
C LEU A 895 37.70 15.57 -5.19
N VAL A 896 36.74 16.40 -4.81
CA VAL A 896 37.00 17.67 -4.13
C VAL A 896 35.64 18.21 -3.65
N ASN A 897 35.38 17.96 -2.37
CA ASN A 897 35.10 18.98 -1.36
C ASN A 897 34.42 20.27 -1.86
N ASP A 898 33.21 20.55 -1.41
CA ASP A 898 33.10 21.49 -0.30
C ASP A 898 31.71 21.43 0.33
N GLN A 899 31.72 21.69 1.63
CA GLN A 899 30.56 21.91 2.47
C GLN A 899 29.74 23.09 1.96
N ASP A 900 28.42 23.08 2.15
CA ASP A 900 27.81 23.89 3.20
C ASP A 900 26.32 23.58 3.30
N ASN A 901 25.82 23.76 4.51
CA ASN A 901 24.44 24.04 4.83
C ASN A 901 23.78 24.92 3.77
N ASN A 902 22.55 24.63 3.39
CA ASN A 902 21.43 25.36 3.98
C ASN A 902 20.10 24.91 3.40
N GLN A 903 19.09 25.04 4.25
CA GLN A 903 17.73 25.32 3.88
C GLN A 903 17.68 26.33 2.72
N ASP A 904 16.90 26.08 1.67
CA ASP A 904 15.70 26.90 1.40
C ASP A 904 14.97 26.39 0.16
N SER A 905 13.66 26.32 0.31
CA SER A 905 12.63 26.81 -0.61
C SER A 905 13.05 27.49 -1.92
N GLN A 906 12.12 27.36 -2.88
CA GLN A 906 11.81 28.26 -4.01
C GLN A 906 12.36 27.89 -5.38
N TYR A 907 11.41 27.47 -6.21
CA TYR A 907 11.26 27.85 -7.61
C TYR A 907 11.94 29.17 -7.96
N LYS A 908 12.87 29.13 -8.91
CA LYS A 908 13.18 30.24 -9.82
C LYS A 908 13.69 29.71 -11.14
N VAL A 909 12.83 29.78 -12.16
CA VAL A 909 13.23 29.83 -13.56
C VAL A 909 14.00 31.12 -13.76
N ASN A 910 15.26 31.04 -14.23
CA ASN A 910 15.87 32.01 -15.15
C ASN A 910 17.27 31.60 -15.61
N SER A 911 17.49 31.75 -16.93
CA SER A 911 18.75 31.74 -17.70
C SER A 911 19.38 30.40 -18.09
N LEU A 912 19.74 30.30 -19.38
CA LEU A 912 20.40 29.17 -20.05
C LEU A 912 21.73 28.85 -19.38
N SER A 913 21.93 27.60 -18.95
CA SER A 913 23.24 27.04 -18.64
C SER A 913 23.66 26.04 -19.73
N ALA A 914 24.97 25.94 -19.97
CA ALA A 914 25.54 25.04 -20.97
C ALA A 914 25.22 23.57 -20.63
N GLY A 915 24.43 22.89 -21.47
CA GLY A 915 24.09 21.47 -21.29
C GLY A 915 23.08 20.89 -22.28
N ASP A 916 22.16 21.70 -22.83
CA ASP A 916 21.00 21.19 -23.58
C ASP A 916 21.23 20.98 -25.08
N TYR A 917 22.38 20.44 -25.49
CA TYR A 917 22.68 20.17 -26.90
C TYR A 917 23.22 18.74 -27.10
N SER A 918 22.63 17.98 -28.02
CA SER A 918 22.87 16.55 -28.20
C SER A 918 23.01 16.19 -29.69
N LEU A 919 23.96 15.29 -30.01
CA LEU A 919 24.15 14.70 -31.33
C LEU A 919 23.99 13.18 -31.20
N ARG A 920 22.98 12.60 -31.84
CA ARG A 920 22.68 11.16 -31.73
C ARG A 920 22.23 10.55 -33.07
N PRO A 921 22.72 9.36 -33.47
CA PRO A 921 23.85 8.63 -32.88
C PRO A 921 25.17 9.35 -33.17
N ASN A 922 26.12 9.29 -32.22
CA ASN A 922 27.47 9.83 -32.39
C ASN A 922 28.47 8.88 -31.68
N PRO A 923 29.10 7.95 -32.42
CA PRO A 923 29.36 8.04 -33.85
C PRO A 923 28.16 7.72 -34.76
N THR A 924 28.05 8.43 -35.89
CA THR A 924 26.98 8.26 -36.90
C THR A 924 27.47 7.46 -38.11
N THR A 925 26.58 6.70 -38.76
CA THR A 925 26.82 6.02 -40.04
C THR A 925 26.05 6.65 -41.21
N GLU A 926 24.75 6.92 -41.07
CA GLU A 926 23.93 7.46 -42.17
C GLU A 926 23.24 8.79 -41.85
N GLN A 927 22.81 9.00 -40.62
CA GLN A 927 22.09 10.20 -40.18
C GLN A 927 22.46 10.54 -38.74
N VAL A 928 22.40 11.82 -38.40
CA VAL A 928 22.55 12.32 -37.04
C VAL A 928 21.42 13.30 -36.72
N THR A 929 20.80 13.10 -35.58
CA THR A 929 19.83 13.99 -34.98
C THR A 929 20.55 15.02 -34.12
N VAL A 930 20.21 16.29 -34.34
CA VAL A 930 20.66 17.42 -33.56
C VAL A 930 19.53 17.87 -32.66
N GLU A 931 19.72 17.78 -31.36
CA GLU A 931 18.75 18.19 -30.35
C GLU A 931 19.27 19.42 -29.63
N PHE A 932 18.39 20.38 -29.41
CA PHE A 932 18.75 21.63 -28.74
C PHE A 932 17.54 22.32 -28.13
N ALA A 933 17.72 22.97 -26.98
CA ALA A 933 16.69 23.82 -26.39
C ALA A 933 16.87 25.30 -26.81
N THR A 934 15.76 26.02 -27.03
CA THR A 934 15.77 27.46 -27.29
C THR A 934 14.89 28.22 -26.31
N GLN A 935 15.30 29.43 -25.92
CA GLN A 935 14.50 30.27 -25.02
C GLN A 935 13.41 31.09 -25.72
N LYS A 936 13.49 31.24 -27.04
CA LYS A 936 12.53 31.98 -27.86
C LYS A 936 12.38 31.28 -29.19
N ALA A 937 11.15 31.26 -29.71
CA ALA A 937 10.91 30.80 -31.07
C ALA A 937 11.60 31.72 -32.09
N GLY A 938 12.18 31.15 -33.15
CA GLY A 938 12.88 31.91 -34.19
C GLY A 938 13.72 31.04 -35.14
N LEU A 939 14.20 31.66 -36.21
CA LEU A 939 15.05 31.00 -37.22
C LEU A 939 16.44 30.68 -36.68
N ILE A 940 16.84 29.41 -36.83
CA ILE A 940 18.14 28.87 -36.42
C ILE A 940 18.82 28.19 -37.60
N LYS A 941 20.14 28.37 -37.69
CA LYS A 941 20.99 27.80 -38.74
C LYS A 941 21.89 26.72 -38.15
N ILE A 942 21.77 25.51 -38.65
CA ILE A 942 22.62 24.36 -38.31
C ILE A 942 23.59 24.10 -39.46
N GLN A 943 24.88 23.99 -39.15
CA GLN A 943 25.96 23.74 -40.10
C GLN A 943 26.79 22.55 -39.64
N ILE A 944 27.27 21.72 -40.56
CA ILE A 944 28.30 20.72 -40.29
C ILE A 944 29.56 21.16 -41.03
N MET A 945 30.68 21.25 -40.32
CA MET A 945 31.98 21.64 -40.85
C MET A 945 32.97 20.49 -40.74
N ASP A 946 33.88 20.34 -41.70
CA ASP A 946 35.02 19.42 -41.56
C ASP A 946 36.11 20.00 -40.62
N GLN A 947 37.18 19.23 -40.36
CA GLN A 947 38.28 19.67 -39.50
C GLN A 947 39.02 20.93 -40.00
N LEU A 948 38.84 21.30 -41.26
CA LEU A 948 39.44 22.50 -41.87
C LEU A 948 38.48 23.70 -41.82
N GLY A 949 37.30 23.55 -41.21
CA GLY A 949 36.28 24.59 -41.08
C GLY A 949 35.42 24.77 -42.32
N LYS A 950 35.50 23.89 -43.32
CA LYS A 950 34.66 23.96 -44.52
C LYS A 950 33.28 23.38 -44.21
N VAL A 951 32.23 24.16 -44.47
CA VAL A 951 30.83 23.72 -44.32
C VAL A 951 30.51 22.64 -45.36
N VAL A 952 30.18 21.44 -44.89
CA VAL A 952 29.78 20.29 -45.71
C VAL A 952 28.26 20.09 -45.74
N LEU A 953 27.52 20.63 -44.77
CA LEU A 953 26.05 20.64 -44.75
C LEU A 953 25.55 21.89 -44.02
N MET A 954 24.44 22.47 -44.49
CA MET A 954 23.79 23.64 -43.89
C MET A 954 22.27 23.47 -44.00
N LYS A 955 21.55 23.76 -42.91
CA LYS A 955 20.09 23.69 -42.84
C LYS A 955 19.57 24.83 -41.96
N GLU A 956 18.49 25.47 -42.40
CA GLU A 956 17.78 26.51 -41.63
C GLU A 956 16.41 25.96 -41.22
N ILE A 957 16.08 26.15 -39.94
CA ILE A 957 14.83 25.66 -39.34
C ILE A 957 14.19 26.75 -38.48
N GLU A 958 12.87 26.72 -38.39
CA GLU A 958 12.10 27.58 -37.50
C GLU A 958 11.94 26.85 -36.16
N ALA A 959 12.71 27.26 -35.15
CA ALA A 959 12.72 26.61 -33.85
C ALA A 959 11.59 27.17 -32.97
N VAL A 960 10.98 26.30 -32.16
CA VAL A 960 10.01 26.67 -31.12
C VAL A 960 10.71 26.91 -29.79
N LYS A 961 10.07 27.67 -28.88
CA LYS A 961 10.56 27.81 -27.51
C LYS A 961 10.51 26.44 -26.81
N GLY A 962 11.57 26.06 -26.11
CA GLY A 962 11.72 24.74 -25.49
C GLY A 962 12.57 23.79 -26.34
N PHE A 963 12.30 22.49 -26.25
CA PHE A 963 13.05 21.44 -26.93
C PHE A 963 12.80 21.44 -28.44
N ASN A 964 13.87 21.32 -29.22
CA ASN A 964 13.84 21.16 -30.68
C ASN A 964 14.72 19.97 -31.07
N SER A 965 14.33 19.25 -32.11
CA SER A 965 15.06 18.10 -32.64
C SER A 965 15.02 18.13 -34.15
N GLU A 966 16.17 17.95 -34.80
CA GLU A 966 16.28 17.98 -36.26
C GLU A 966 17.23 16.93 -36.81
N ILE A 967 16.77 16.18 -37.81
CA ILE A 967 17.56 15.11 -38.44
C ILE A 967 18.38 15.65 -39.61
N LEU A 968 19.67 15.31 -39.62
CA LEU A 968 20.65 15.65 -40.66
C LEU A 968 21.20 14.37 -41.31
N ASN A 969 21.23 14.33 -42.63
CA ASN A 969 21.75 13.18 -43.38
C ASN A 969 23.28 13.28 -43.55
N THR A 970 24.00 12.26 -43.06
CA THR A 970 25.47 12.17 -43.05
C THR A 970 26.01 11.05 -43.95
N SER A 971 25.14 10.30 -44.65
CA SER A 971 25.49 9.14 -45.49
C SER A 971 26.55 9.43 -46.56
N LYS A 972 26.63 10.67 -47.05
CA LYS A 972 27.59 11.09 -48.08
C LYS A 972 28.91 11.60 -47.50
N PHE A 973 29.07 11.64 -46.18
CA PHE A 973 30.30 12.09 -45.53
C PHE A 973 31.30 10.94 -45.47
N VAL A 974 32.58 11.26 -45.66
CA VAL A 974 33.68 10.30 -45.45
C VAL A 974 33.87 10.06 -43.95
N SER A 975 34.37 8.89 -43.55
CA SER A 975 34.67 8.63 -42.14
C SER A 975 35.68 9.66 -41.61
N GLY A 976 35.41 10.21 -40.43
CA GLY A 976 36.23 11.29 -39.89
C GLY A 976 35.50 12.11 -38.83
N ILE A 977 36.18 13.14 -38.33
CA ILE A 977 35.62 14.06 -37.33
C ILE A 977 35.10 15.32 -38.04
N TYR A 978 33.89 15.71 -37.68
CA TYR A 978 33.21 16.92 -38.13
C TYR A 978 32.78 17.76 -36.92
N TYR A 979 32.38 19.00 -37.17
CA TYR A 979 31.87 19.93 -36.16
C TYR A 979 30.47 20.41 -36.55
N VAL A 980 29.47 20.14 -35.71
CA VAL A 980 28.13 20.68 -35.88
C VAL A 980 28.04 22.02 -35.16
N VAL A 981 27.74 23.06 -35.92
CA VAL A 981 27.62 24.43 -35.44
C VAL A 981 26.15 24.85 -35.51
N ILE A 982 25.59 25.26 -34.38
CA ILE A 982 24.25 25.86 -34.31
C ILE A 982 24.42 27.35 -34.07
N SER A 983 23.76 28.17 -34.88
CA SER A 983 23.81 29.62 -34.75
C SER A 983 22.44 30.28 -34.85
N SER A 984 22.18 31.21 -33.94
CA SER A 984 21.23 32.32 -34.11
C SER A 984 22.04 33.61 -34.29
N THR A 985 21.40 34.73 -34.67
CA THR A 985 22.03 35.99 -35.12
C THR A 985 23.22 36.56 -34.32
N SER A 986 23.55 36.01 -33.14
CA SER A 986 24.73 36.38 -32.35
C SER A 986 25.31 35.28 -31.43
N ILE A 987 24.77 34.05 -31.43
CA ILE A 987 25.21 32.98 -30.51
C ILE A 987 25.63 31.76 -31.33
N LEU A 988 26.87 31.29 -31.11
CA LEU A 988 27.48 30.15 -31.78
C LEU A 988 27.76 29.04 -30.76
N HIS A 989 27.25 27.83 -31.02
CA HIS A 989 27.58 26.62 -30.28
C HIS A 989 28.14 25.55 -31.21
N THR A 990 29.17 24.82 -30.78
CA THR A 990 29.87 23.83 -31.61
C THR A 990 29.96 22.48 -30.90
N MET A 991 29.61 21.41 -31.59
CA MET A 991 29.65 20.02 -31.09
C MET A 991 30.48 19.14 -32.02
N ARG A 992 31.18 18.13 -31.47
CA ARG A 992 32.00 17.20 -32.26
C ARG A 992 31.17 16.01 -32.75
N LEU A 993 31.17 15.76 -34.06
CA LEU A 993 30.51 14.63 -34.72
C LEU A 993 31.57 13.65 -35.24
N ILE A 994 31.41 12.36 -34.98
CA ILE A 994 32.27 11.29 -35.48
C ILE A 994 31.48 10.49 -36.52
N LYS A 995 31.92 10.48 -37.78
CA LYS A 995 31.35 9.65 -38.86
C LYS A 995 32.17 8.36 -38.97
N MET A 996 31.50 7.21 -38.84
CA MET A 996 32.07 5.88 -39.10
C MET A 996 31.59 5.37 -40.46
N ASN A 997 32.26 4.36 -41.02
CA ASN A 997 31.94 3.82 -42.36
C ASN A 997 30.57 3.16 -42.39
#